data_AF-A0A1V8SGY4-F1
#
_entry.id   AF-A0A1V8SGY4-F1
#
_cell.length_a   1.000
_cell.length_b   1.000
_cell.length_c   1.000
_cell.angle_alpha   90.00
_cell.angle_beta   90.00
_cell.angle_gamma   90.00
#
_symmetry.space_group_name_H-M   'P 1'
#
loop_
_entity.id
_entity.type
_entity.pdbx_description
1 polymer ?
#
loop_
_entity_poly.entity_id
_entity_poly.type
_entity_poly.pdbx_seq_one_letter_code
_entity_poly.pdbx_strand_id
1 'polypeptide(L)'
;MAVSQTSVQALGNILPLEQHEREQILSYARTLPKDEAAAHLQQLLGDSPEAVRFIADFNASQASSTQGTIHDDQKSSGDVKSSLGPAASNDGPPPPMYAPPPGLPPPANGAASNGKAVTARTGSVSNRMTGRKHTNPVIEAAYLRAQDEQEMQNLLQTLQYQYGIYNSEIEPEHETDYPCNCPIHKYYWRKWSRYGVQEIWSKAVMYPGEKAYNDNKQQTVFSRNPYIWNVISPYGWRQISWGAPLKPVPGAHAQFIHQTIDLNNKLNREAQANVDSKEPKVNVWDDDALQSAIAGLSVTDDKKPQVDRPRDSKYVLVEKPAAQESNTVPSTDQQTVGKPKASKFSSFRKAVGIKSSDERAVAKVAKSAGKGQTIRDEILEEEDSRWPDAQWRELVATYLEKVGMTKWVSDLRAHKPIQYLHLLRAGYFEPIPVGWATQNSNPLKFSIEAAAGWRGITPAWRGYEDTAEERLYWVMNHRAGSAGTRMKPDFISAMNMARDRMARAVEPPPLYFDATDTCHTQHTSEGYSKQVMPPPFQAYDRPETPSDDTMILLDVSGSMDFNAMRPVYNQYLITQWMRSTQPKNKDVAKAIIRRFVDAMANHDHTSSGYDLITFSDRSSVIGTVNHRNLENMWRNIKLGGGTRVMTGWQKVKELHFQKHSESATYHPVYGWQAGPQTPMLRLLLLLDGEAQDMDEFELDLLGLSWAHVTIFLIGVDGCPHHHRHANELQRISDVNHHVSFVDAQGNTPERYVTHELLKRHLGYDISMREFEEMEELPAYTE
;
A
#
# COMPACT_ATOMS: atom_id res chain seq x y z
N MET A 1 41.05 -5.45 -25.94
CA MET A 1 42.47 -5.19 -26.27
C MET A 1 43.34 -5.60 -25.09
N ALA A 2 44.56 -6.08 -25.30
CA ALA A 2 45.42 -6.55 -24.21
C ALA A 2 45.83 -5.42 -23.24
N VAL A 3 45.88 -5.71 -21.94
CA VAL A 3 46.41 -4.77 -20.93
C VAL A 3 47.94 -4.72 -21.07
N SER A 4 48.53 -3.53 -20.99
CA SER A 4 50.00 -3.42 -21.03
C SER A 4 50.58 -3.96 -19.74
N GLN A 5 51.46 -4.97 -19.84
CA GLN A 5 52.07 -5.63 -18.68
C GLN A 5 52.81 -4.64 -17.77
N THR A 6 53.41 -3.60 -18.35
CA THR A 6 54.03 -2.47 -17.65
C THR A 6 53.04 -1.69 -16.80
N SER A 7 51.81 -1.46 -17.29
CA SER A 7 50.75 -0.78 -16.53
C SER A 7 50.26 -1.64 -15.35
N VAL A 8 50.19 -2.97 -15.51
CA VAL A 8 49.79 -3.86 -14.41
C VAL A 8 50.84 -3.88 -13.29
N GLN A 9 52.13 -3.91 -13.65
CA GLN A 9 53.22 -3.82 -12.67
C GLN A 9 53.27 -2.46 -11.98
N ALA A 10 53.07 -1.35 -12.72
CA ALA A 10 53.02 -0.02 -12.13
C ALA A 10 51.84 0.15 -11.15
N LEU A 11 50.66 -0.38 -11.47
CA LEU A 11 49.52 -0.44 -10.53
C LEU A 11 49.87 -1.26 -9.28
N GLY A 12 50.57 -2.38 -9.44
CA GLY A 12 50.99 -3.27 -8.35
C GLY A 12 51.96 -2.65 -7.34
N ASN A 13 52.66 -1.57 -7.72
CA ASN A 13 53.54 -0.82 -6.81
C ASN A 13 52.76 0.19 -5.93
N ILE A 14 51.52 0.52 -6.31
CA ILE A 14 50.64 1.48 -5.61
C ILE A 14 49.60 0.71 -4.79
N LEU A 15 49.05 -0.36 -5.36
CA LEU A 15 48.01 -1.18 -4.75
C LEU A 15 48.43 -2.67 -4.84
N PRO A 16 48.85 -3.30 -3.72
CA PRO A 16 49.41 -4.66 -3.71
C PRO A 16 48.34 -5.77 -3.78
N LEU A 17 47.52 -5.73 -4.84
CA LEU A 17 46.56 -6.77 -5.23
C LEU A 17 47.23 -7.85 -6.09
N GLU A 18 46.53 -8.96 -6.34
CA GLU A 18 47.00 -9.98 -7.28
C GLU A 18 47.00 -9.50 -8.74
N GLN A 19 47.86 -10.12 -9.56
CA GLN A 19 48.01 -9.78 -10.98
C GLN A 19 46.67 -9.80 -11.74
N HIS A 20 45.80 -10.77 -11.44
CA HIS A 20 44.53 -10.95 -12.14
C HIS A 20 43.51 -9.84 -11.80
N GLU A 21 43.46 -9.39 -10.54
CA GLU A 21 42.63 -8.27 -10.09
C GLU A 21 43.09 -6.96 -10.74
N ARG A 22 44.41 -6.72 -10.78
CA ARG A 22 45.01 -5.55 -11.42
C ARG A 22 44.74 -5.51 -12.93
N GLU A 23 44.71 -6.65 -13.60
CA GLU A 23 44.33 -6.75 -15.02
C GLU A 23 42.83 -6.48 -15.24
N GLN A 24 41.95 -6.95 -14.35
CA GLN A 24 40.52 -6.63 -14.39
C GLN A 24 40.28 -5.12 -14.21
N ILE A 25 40.86 -4.49 -13.16
CA ILE A 25 40.75 -3.04 -12.91
C ILE A 25 41.16 -2.22 -14.13
N LEU A 26 42.31 -2.54 -14.74
CA LEU A 26 42.83 -1.83 -15.90
C LEU A 26 42.09 -2.14 -17.20
N SER A 27 41.45 -3.32 -17.32
CA SER A 27 40.56 -3.62 -18.44
C SER A 27 39.26 -2.81 -18.37
N TYR A 28 38.66 -2.71 -17.18
CA TYR A 28 37.44 -1.93 -16.96
C TYR A 28 37.68 -0.43 -17.12
N ALA A 29 38.75 0.11 -16.51
CA ALA A 29 39.11 1.53 -16.66
C ALA A 29 39.40 1.93 -18.12
N ARG A 30 39.79 0.98 -18.99
CA ARG A 30 39.94 1.23 -20.44
C ARG A 30 38.63 1.25 -21.23
N THR A 31 37.52 0.78 -20.66
CA THR A 31 36.18 0.88 -21.27
C THR A 31 35.47 2.18 -20.95
N LEU A 32 35.95 2.93 -19.95
CA LEU A 32 35.41 4.22 -19.55
C LEU A 32 35.97 5.37 -20.41
N PRO A 33 35.20 6.46 -20.60
CA PRO A 33 35.71 7.75 -21.07
C PRO A 33 36.87 8.25 -20.18
N LYS A 34 37.83 8.98 -20.75
CA LYS A 34 39.08 9.40 -20.09
C LYS A 34 38.89 10.03 -18.70
N ASP A 35 37.88 10.87 -18.55
CA ASP A 35 37.64 11.62 -17.31
C ASP A 35 36.90 10.76 -16.26
N GLU A 36 36.05 9.84 -16.69
CA GLU A 36 35.45 8.80 -15.83
C GLU A 36 36.48 7.74 -15.41
N ALA A 37 37.39 7.36 -16.31
CA ALA A 37 38.53 6.49 -16.03
C ALA A 37 39.47 7.12 -15.01
N ALA A 38 39.71 8.44 -15.11
CA ALA A 38 40.47 9.20 -14.12
C ALA A 38 39.77 9.17 -12.75
N ALA A 39 38.48 9.52 -12.70
CA ALA A 39 37.71 9.54 -11.44
C ALA A 39 37.62 8.16 -10.78
N HIS A 40 37.37 7.10 -11.57
CA HIS A 40 37.33 5.72 -11.08
C HIS A 40 38.68 5.26 -10.49
N LEU A 41 39.79 5.52 -11.18
CA LEU A 41 41.12 5.18 -10.68
C LEU A 41 41.53 6.06 -9.48
N GLN A 42 41.15 7.34 -9.45
CA GLN A 42 41.40 8.24 -8.32
C GLN A 42 40.61 7.80 -7.07
N GLN A 43 39.35 7.39 -7.23
CA GLN A 43 38.53 6.85 -6.14
C GLN A 43 39.10 5.54 -5.58
N LEU A 44 39.79 4.75 -6.39
CA LEU A 44 40.39 3.47 -6.00
C LEU A 44 41.80 3.60 -5.41
N LEU A 45 42.59 4.58 -5.86
CA LEU A 45 44.02 4.73 -5.50
C LEU A 45 44.32 5.93 -4.58
N GLY A 46 43.36 6.87 -4.44
CA GLY A 46 43.51 8.10 -3.68
C GLY A 46 44.44 9.13 -4.34
N ASP A 47 44.66 10.24 -3.63
CA ASP A 47 45.38 11.43 -4.12
C ASP A 47 46.90 11.37 -3.90
N SER A 48 47.52 10.18 -3.87
CA SER A 48 48.98 10.08 -3.71
C SER A 48 49.71 10.59 -4.97
N PRO A 49 50.92 11.18 -4.84
CA PRO A 49 51.72 11.60 -6.00
C PRO A 49 51.96 10.47 -7.01
N GLU A 50 52.07 9.23 -6.52
CA GLU A 50 52.24 8.02 -7.31
C GLU A 50 50.96 7.64 -8.06
N ALA A 51 49.80 7.72 -7.39
CA ALA A 51 48.48 7.46 -8.00
C ALA A 51 48.13 8.50 -9.07
N VAL A 52 48.28 9.79 -8.75
CA VAL A 52 48.01 10.89 -9.71
C VAL A 52 48.90 10.76 -10.95
N ARG A 53 50.19 10.42 -10.77
CA ARG A 53 51.10 10.16 -11.89
C ARG A 53 50.70 8.93 -12.70
N PHE A 54 50.35 7.83 -12.05
CA PHE A 54 49.89 6.61 -12.73
C PHE A 54 48.64 6.85 -13.57
N ILE A 55 47.68 7.62 -13.06
CA ILE A 55 46.45 7.98 -13.77
C ILE A 55 46.76 8.85 -15.00
N ALA A 56 47.68 9.80 -14.88
CA ALA A 56 48.14 10.61 -16.01
C ALA A 56 48.82 9.77 -17.11
N ASP A 57 49.75 8.88 -16.73
CA ASP A 57 50.48 7.99 -17.65
C ASP A 57 49.52 6.98 -18.31
N PHE A 58 48.56 6.42 -17.57
CA PHE A 58 47.51 5.53 -18.08
C PHE A 58 46.63 6.23 -19.12
N ASN A 59 46.11 7.43 -18.81
CA ASN A 59 45.26 8.21 -19.71
C ASN A 59 46.01 8.74 -20.93
N ALA A 60 47.31 8.99 -20.84
CA ALA A 60 48.16 9.26 -22.01
C ALA A 60 48.27 8.04 -22.93
N SER A 61 48.39 6.82 -22.38
CA SER A 61 48.49 5.57 -23.15
C SER A 61 47.20 5.19 -23.89
N GLN A 62 46.03 5.65 -23.43
CA GLN A 62 44.75 5.41 -24.10
C GLN A 62 44.66 6.23 -25.41
N ALA A 63 45.11 7.49 -25.39
CA ALA A 63 45.02 8.43 -26.52
C ALA A 63 45.84 7.99 -27.75
N SER A 64 46.94 7.26 -27.55
CA SER A 64 47.78 6.73 -28.63
C SER A 64 47.20 5.50 -29.34
N SER A 65 46.01 5.03 -28.96
CA SER A 65 45.39 3.79 -29.49
C SER A 65 44.21 4.02 -30.46
N THR A 66 43.91 5.26 -30.85
CA THR A 66 42.67 5.63 -31.56
C THR A 66 42.91 6.20 -32.97
N GLN A 67 43.81 5.60 -33.76
CA GLN A 67 43.97 5.89 -35.20
C GLN A 67 44.12 4.60 -36.02
N GLY A 68 43.35 4.49 -37.11
CA GLY A 68 43.24 3.31 -37.96
C GLY A 68 42.01 2.45 -37.60
N THR A 69 41.10 2.11 -38.51
CA THR A 69 41.04 2.37 -39.97
C THR A 69 39.62 2.72 -40.42
N ILE A 70 39.52 3.47 -41.53
CA ILE A 70 38.28 3.71 -42.28
C ILE A 70 38.49 3.23 -43.70
N HIS A 71 37.59 2.38 -44.19
CA HIS A 71 37.27 2.13 -45.60
C HIS A 71 35.97 1.31 -45.63
N ASP A 72 35.06 1.40 -46.60
CA ASP A 72 34.35 2.52 -47.24
C ASP A 72 33.54 1.91 -48.42
N ASP A 73 32.27 2.31 -48.53
CA ASP A 73 31.32 2.18 -49.66
C ASP A 73 30.81 0.78 -50.21
N GLN A 74 29.67 0.86 -50.89
CA GLN A 74 29.06 -0.03 -51.92
C GLN A 74 28.30 -1.32 -51.55
N LYS A 75 27.08 -1.12 -51.02
CA LYS A 75 25.80 -1.43 -51.71
C LYS A 75 25.85 -2.45 -52.88
N SER A 76 25.23 -3.62 -52.70
CA SER A 76 24.72 -4.46 -53.80
C SER A 76 23.36 -5.09 -53.43
N SER A 77 22.57 -5.48 -54.44
CA SER A 77 21.22 -6.06 -54.27
C SER A 77 21.24 -7.58 -54.51
N GLY A 78 20.39 -8.32 -53.80
CA GLY A 78 20.28 -9.78 -53.96
C GLY A 78 18.94 -10.33 -53.49
N ASP A 79 17.95 -10.36 -54.39
CA ASP A 79 16.70 -11.10 -54.18
C ASP A 79 16.95 -12.61 -54.17
N VAL A 80 16.45 -13.29 -53.13
CA VAL A 80 16.14 -14.73 -53.17
C VAL A 80 14.75 -14.93 -52.58
N LYS A 81 13.90 -15.67 -53.31
CA LYS A 81 12.46 -15.80 -53.07
C LYS A 81 12.05 -17.29 -53.03
N SER A 82 10.84 -17.57 -52.52
CA SER A 82 10.26 -18.92 -52.28
C SER A 82 10.75 -19.60 -50.99
N SER A 83 9.92 -20.26 -50.17
CA SER A 83 8.47 -20.57 -50.23
C SER A 83 7.86 -20.47 -48.82
N LEU A 84 6.71 -19.80 -48.62
CA LEU A 84 5.35 -20.40 -48.57
C LEU A 84 5.23 -21.61 -47.62
N GLY A 85 4.38 -21.63 -46.60
CA GLY A 85 3.38 -20.66 -46.10
C GLY A 85 2.65 -21.30 -44.89
N PRO A 86 1.33 -21.10 -44.69
CA PRO A 86 0.55 -19.87 -44.68
C PRO A 86 0.40 -19.29 -43.24
N ALA A 87 -0.21 -18.10 -43.10
CA ALA A 87 -0.48 -17.52 -41.79
C ALA A 87 -1.68 -18.20 -41.07
N ALA A 88 -1.52 -18.50 -39.78
CA ALA A 88 -2.64 -18.76 -38.87
C ALA A 88 -3.24 -17.44 -38.38
N SER A 89 -4.52 -17.43 -37.97
CA SER A 89 -5.21 -16.23 -37.53
C SER A 89 -4.75 -15.74 -36.14
N ASN A 90 -4.80 -14.43 -35.92
CA ASN A 90 -4.50 -13.78 -34.64
C ASN A 90 -5.66 -13.91 -33.63
N ASP A 91 -6.23 -15.11 -33.48
CA ASP A 91 -7.27 -15.41 -32.49
C ASP A 91 -6.66 -15.79 -31.12
N GLY A 92 -5.69 -14.99 -30.67
CA GLY A 92 -5.20 -15.06 -29.30
C GLY A 92 -6.30 -14.65 -28.30
N PRO A 93 -6.37 -15.25 -27.10
CA PRO A 93 -7.32 -14.80 -26.08
C PRO A 93 -7.03 -13.33 -25.70
N PRO A 94 -8.07 -12.49 -25.50
CA PRO A 94 -7.90 -11.14 -24.98
C PRO A 94 -7.32 -11.15 -23.56
N PRO A 95 -6.72 -10.03 -23.09
CA PRO A 95 -6.02 -9.98 -21.81
C PRO A 95 -6.95 -10.25 -20.61
N PRO A 96 -6.40 -10.74 -19.48
CA PRO A 96 -7.19 -11.10 -18.31
C PRO A 96 -7.75 -9.88 -17.58
N MET A 97 -8.78 -10.14 -16.78
CA MET A 97 -9.49 -9.21 -15.88
C MET A 97 -8.59 -8.45 -14.86
N TYR A 98 -7.30 -8.80 -14.78
CA TYR A 98 -6.30 -8.21 -13.87
C TYR A 98 -5.13 -7.53 -14.58
N ALA A 99 -5.19 -7.36 -15.90
CA ALA A 99 -4.18 -6.68 -16.69
C ALA A 99 -4.76 -5.44 -17.39
N PRO A 100 -4.34 -4.20 -17.03
CA PRO A 100 -4.48 -3.07 -17.96
C PRO A 100 -3.90 -3.44 -19.34
N PRO A 101 -4.52 -3.01 -20.44
CA PRO A 101 -4.09 -3.40 -21.78
C PRO A 101 -2.66 -2.88 -22.08
N PRO A 102 -1.82 -3.64 -22.82
CA PRO A 102 -0.46 -3.23 -23.15
C PRO A 102 -0.41 -1.84 -23.81
N GLY A 103 0.27 -0.90 -23.17
CA GLY A 103 0.40 0.46 -23.66
C GLY A 103 1.15 0.53 -25.00
N LEU A 104 0.60 1.27 -25.96
CA LEU A 104 1.35 1.73 -27.12
C LEU A 104 2.50 2.65 -26.66
N PRO A 105 3.62 2.74 -27.41
CA PRO A 105 4.76 3.57 -27.02
C PRO A 105 4.35 5.04 -26.84
N PRO A 106 4.96 5.75 -25.87
CA PRO A 106 4.52 7.09 -25.49
C PRO A 106 4.61 8.07 -26.67
N PRO A 107 3.56 8.87 -26.95
CA PRO A 107 3.68 9.97 -27.89
C PRO A 107 4.68 10.99 -27.34
N ALA A 108 5.58 11.47 -28.19
CA ALA A 108 6.60 12.44 -27.79
C ALA A 108 5.96 13.74 -27.26
N ASN A 109 6.56 14.31 -26.20
CA ASN A 109 6.08 15.44 -25.40
C ASN A 109 5.31 16.51 -26.21
N GLY A 110 3.97 16.46 -26.13
CA GLY A 110 3.10 17.52 -26.63
C GLY A 110 3.19 18.75 -25.73
N ALA A 111 3.60 19.88 -26.28
CA ALA A 111 3.86 21.10 -25.50
C ALA A 111 2.60 21.65 -24.81
N ALA A 112 2.78 22.19 -23.60
CA ALA A 112 1.72 22.87 -22.86
C ALA A 112 1.20 24.09 -23.64
N SER A 113 -0.07 24.06 -24.04
CA SER A 113 -0.73 25.15 -24.75
C SER A 113 -1.31 26.17 -23.77
N ASN A 114 -0.94 27.44 -23.93
CA ASN A 114 -1.34 28.53 -23.04
C ASN A 114 -2.83 28.90 -23.18
N GLY A 115 -3.71 28.23 -22.44
CA GLY A 115 -5.09 28.65 -22.21
C GLY A 115 -5.14 29.89 -21.30
N LYS A 116 -5.51 31.05 -21.85
CA LYS A 116 -5.66 32.29 -21.08
C LYS A 116 -6.88 32.23 -20.16
N ALA A 117 -6.66 32.09 -18.85
CA ALA A 117 -7.71 32.33 -17.86
C ALA A 117 -8.12 33.82 -17.89
N VAL A 118 -9.43 34.08 -18.03
CA VAL A 118 -9.99 35.43 -17.98
C VAL A 118 -10.10 35.88 -16.53
N THR A 119 -9.53 37.04 -16.19
CA THR A 119 -9.43 37.51 -14.80
C THR A 119 -10.63 38.33 -14.35
N ALA A 120 -11.57 37.68 -13.67
CA ALA A 120 -12.52 38.38 -12.81
C ALA A 120 -11.77 38.99 -11.61
N ARG A 121 -11.91 40.30 -11.40
CA ARG A 121 -11.25 41.04 -10.31
C ARG A 121 -12.21 41.31 -9.15
N THR A 122 -12.01 40.61 -8.03
CA THR A 122 -12.42 41.05 -6.69
C THR A 122 -11.24 40.85 -5.74
N GLY A 123 -10.89 41.90 -4.98
CA GLY A 123 -9.62 41.93 -4.24
C GLY A 123 -9.66 41.15 -2.93
N SER A 124 -8.59 40.41 -2.65
CA SER A 124 -8.22 39.96 -1.30
C SER A 124 -6.70 40.06 -1.11
N VAL A 125 -6.26 40.12 0.14
CA VAL A 125 -4.88 40.47 0.52
C VAL A 125 -3.91 39.35 0.12
N SER A 126 -2.84 39.70 -0.60
CA SER A 126 -1.84 38.75 -1.07
C SER A 126 -0.91 38.26 0.05
N ASN A 127 -1.37 37.30 0.86
CA ASN A 127 -0.51 36.59 1.79
C ASN A 127 0.43 35.64 1.00
N ARG A 128 1.66 36.08 0.72
CA ARG A 128 2.70 35.27 0.07
C ARG A 128 3.29 34.25 1.04
N MET A 129 2.52 33.22 1.39
CA MET A 129 3.08 32.02 2.00
C MET A 129 3.86 31.22 0.96
N THR A 130 5.14 31.53 0.79
CA THR A 130 6.13 30.63 0.20
C THR A 130 6.43 29.50 1.18
N GLY A 131 5.41 28.71 1.52
CA GLY A 131 5.53 27.59 2.44
C GLY A 131 6.49 26.55 1.89
N ARG A 132 7.46 26.13 2.71
CA ARG A 132 8.17 24.88 2.46
C ARG A 132 7.13 23.76 2.53
N LYS A 133 7.15 22.85 1.55
CA LYS A 133 6.42 21.58 1.71
C LYS A 133 7.04 20.82 2.87
N HIS A 134 6.21 20.21 3.71
CA HIS A 134 6.68 19.27 4.72
C HIS A 134 7.43 18.11 4.07
N THR A 135 8.47 17.62 4.74
CA THR A 135 9.27 16.48 4.31
C THR A 135 9.88 15.78 5.51
N ASN A 136 10.01 14.46 5.42
CA ASN A 136 10.63 13.59 6.42
C ASN A 136 11.24 12.37 5.68
N PRO A 137 12.01 11.50 6.36
CA PRO A 137 12.68 10.37 5.69
C PRO A 137 11.74 9.37 4.98
N VAL A 138 10.48 9.23 5.42
CA VAL A 138 9.47 8.37 4.77
C VAL A 138 8.96 9.03 3.49
N ILE A 139 8.67 10.33 3.55
CA ILE A 139 8.25 11.14 2.39
C ILE A 139 9.34 11.16 1.30
N GLU A 140 10.61 11.32 1.69
CA GLU A 140 11.75 11.35 0.77
C GLU A 140 12.01 9.98 0.14
N ALA A 141 11.97 8.91 0.94
CA ALA A 141 12.09 7.54 0.43
C ALA A 141 10.92 7.17 -0.50
N ALA A 142 9.71 7.65 -0.22
CA ALA A 142 8.56 7.47 -1.10
C ALA A 142 8.71 8.22 -2.43
N TYR A 143 9.13 9.49 -2.40
CA TYR A 143 9.40 10.25 -3.64
C TYR A 143 10.54 9.65 -4.48
N LEU A 144 11.44 8.87 -3.89
CA LEU A 144 12.42 8.08 -4.63
C LEU A 144 11.78 6.81 -5.24
N ARG A 145 11.05 6.01 -4.44
CA ARG A 145 10.42 4.76 -4.92
C ARG A 145 9.38 5.00 -6.02
N ALA A 146 8.59 6.06 -5.92
CA ALA A 146 7.50 6.37 -6.86
C ALA A 146 7.97 6.72 -8.30
N GLN A 147 9.28 6.89 -8.53
CA GLN A 147 9.81 7.28 -9.85
C GLN A 147 9.72 6.14 -10.89
N ASP A 148 9.92 4.90 -10.44
CA ASP A 148 10.06 3.72 -11.29
C ASP A 148 9.20 2.51 -10.85
N GLU A 149 8.49 2.62 -9.71
CA GLU A 149 7.62 1.57 -9.16
C GLU A 149 6.59 1.05 -10.19
N GLN A 150 5.82 1.96 -10.80
CA GLN A 150 4.82 1.59 -11.80
C GLN A 150 5.46 0.95 -13.04
N GLU A 151 6.67 1.37 -13.44
CA GLU A 151 7.36 0.74 -14.56
C GLU A 151 7.73 -0.71 -14.22
N MET A 152 8.21 -0.97 -13.00
CA MET A 152 8.51 -2.33 -12.53
C MET A 152 7.28 -3.23 -12.41
N GLN A 153 6.17 -2.71 -11.89
CA GLN A 153 4.88 -3.43 -11.83
C GLN A 153 4.41 -3.80 -13.25
N ASN A 154 4.43 -2.84 -14.18
CA ASN A 154 4.05 -3.06 -15.58
C ASN A 154 4.97 -4.07 -16.28
N LEU A 155 6.27 -4.04 -16.00
CA LEU A 155 7.24 -4.99 -16.54
C LEU A 155 6.99 -6.41 -16.03
N LEU A 156 6.80 -6.59 -14.73
CA LEU A 156 6.49 -7.89 -14.14
C LEU A 156 5.21 -8.48 -14.75
N GLN A 157 4.13 -7.70 -14.81
CA GLN A 157 2.86 -8.11 -15.39
C GLN A 157 2.97 -8.46 -16.88
N THR A 158 3.73 -7.67 -17.66
CA THR A 158 4.01 -7.96 -19.07
C THR A 158 4.71 -9.31 -19.26
N LEU A 159 5.67 -9.62 -18.38
CA LEU A 159 6.39 -10.91 -18.42
C LEU A 159 5.52 -12.08 -17.94
N GLN A 160 4.75 -11.89 -16.87
CA GLN A 160 3.79 -12.89 -16.38
C GLN A 160 2.83 -13.30 -17.51
N TYR A 161 2.24 -12.32 -18.20
CA TYR A 161 1.41 -12.56 -19.37
C TYR A 161 2.18 -13.25 -20.51
N GLN A 162 3.38 -12.78 -20.86
CA GLN A 162 4.22 -13.37 -21.91
C GLN A 162 4.53 -14.86 -21.69
N TYR A 163 4.65 -15.30 -20.43
CA TYR A 163 4.99 -16.68 -20.07
C TYR A 163 3.79 -17.53 -19.58
N GLY A 164 2.57 -16.98 -19.62
CA GLY A 164 1.35 -17.69 -19.23
C GLY A 164 1.22 -17.93 -17.73
N ILE A 165 1.77 -17.01 -16.93
CA ILE A 165 1.64 -16.95 -15.47
C ILE A 165 0.51 -15.97 -15.16
N TYR A 166 -0.53 -16.44 -14.47
CA TYR A 166 -1.74 -15.64 -14.18
C TYR A 166 -1.90 -15.29 -12.69
N ASN A 167 -0.89 -15.63 -11.88
CA ASN A 167 -0.79 -15.38 -10.45
C ASN A 167 0.19 -14.21 -10.25
N SER A 168 -0.30 -13.09 -9.72
CA SER A 168 0.45 -11.84 -9.58
C SER A 168 1.66 -11.96 -8.65
N GLU A 169 1.61 -12.88 -7.68
CA GLU A 169 2.64 -13.16 -6.70
C GLU A 169 3.80 -14.04 -7.21
N ILE A 170 3.72 -14.53 -8.44
CA ILE A 170 4.73 -15.40 -9.05
C ILE A 170 5.60 -14.63 -10.04
N GLU A 171 6.87 -14.41 -9.71
CA GLU A 171 7.86 -13.93 -10.69
C GLU A 171 8.23 -15.04 -11.70
N PRO A 172 8.44 -14.70 -13.00
CA PRO A 172 8.94 -15.65 -13.99
C PRO A 172 10.37 -16.13 -13.71
N GLU A 173 10.57 -17.41 -13.38
CA GLU A 173 11.91 -17.99 -13.19
C GLU A 173 12.52 -18.51 -14.50
N HIS A 174 13.82 -18.27 -14.71
CA HIS A 174 14.61 -18.83 -15.81
C HIS A 174 16.07 -18.97 -15.39
N GLU A 175 16.60 -20.20 -15.37
CA GLU A 175 17.99 -20.49 -15.01
C GLU A 175 18.81 -20.90 -16.24
N THR A 176 20.00 -20.33 -16.40
CA THR A 176 20.95 -20.63 -17.50
C THR A 176 22.40 -20.48 -17.04
N ASP A 177 23.25 -21.47 -17.32
CA ASP A 177 24.70 -21.45 -17.00
C ASP A 177 25.53 -20.48 -17.86
N TYR A 178 24.89 -19.67 -18.71
CA TYR A 178 25.53 -18.76 -19.66
C TYR A 178 24.84 -17.38 -19.66
N PRO A 179 25.54 -16.30 -20.09
CA PRO A 179 24.95 -14.96 -20.15
C PRO A 179 23.72 -14.92 -21.06
N CYS A 180 22.54 -14.74 -20.47
CA CYS A 180 21.26 -14.74 -21.18
C CYS A 180 20.61 -13.35 -21.18
N ASN A 181 20.24 -12.85 -22.37
CA ASN A 181 19.65 -11.52 -22.56
C ASN A 181 18.12 -11.60 -22.80
N CYS A 182 17.45 -12.57 -22.18
CA CYS A 182 16.00 -12.77 -22.31
C CYS A 182 15.21 -11.71 -21.52
N PRO A 183 13.91 -11.54 -21.79
CA PRO A 183 13.06 -10.58 -21.07
C PRO A 183 13.08 -10.75 -19.53
N ILE A 184 13.13 -12.00 -19.04
CA ILE A 184 13.21 -12.32 -17.61
C ILE A 184 14.50 -11.80 -16.98
N HIS A 185 15.66 -12.12 -17.57
CA HIS A 185 16.96 -11.65 -17.08
C HIS A 185 17.07 -10.10 -17.13
N LYS A 186 16.48 -9.45 -18.14
CA LYS A 186 16.39 -7.97 -18.21
C LYS A 186 15.57 -7.37 -17.07
N TYR A 187 14.46 -8.00 -16.68
CA TYR A 187 13.69 -7.58 -15.51
C TYR A 187 14.49 -7.76 -14.23
N TYR A 188 15.18 -8.89 -14.05
CA TYR A 188 16.02 -9.10 -12.87
C TYR A 188 17.17 -8.09 -12.77
N TRP A 189 17.85 -7.73 -13.87
CA TRP A 189 18.86 -6.67 -13.84
C TRP A 189 18.28 -5.30 -13.44
N ARG A 190 17.06 -4.97 -13.90
CA ARG A 190 16.34 -3.76 -13.45
C ARG A 190 15.98 -3.83 -11.96
N LYS A 191 15.39 -4.95 -11.50
CA LYS A 191 15.09 -5.20 -10.07
C LYS A 191 16.34 -5.05 -9.20
N TRP A 192 17.47 -5.60 -9.63
CA TRP A 192 18.74 -5.48 -8.90
C TRP A 192 19.30 -4.07 -8.87
N SER A 193 19.12 -3.28 -9.94
CA SER A 193 19.51 -1.86 -9.93
C SER A 193 18.70 -1.02 -8.91
N ARG A 194 17.46 -1.44 -8.58
CA ARG A 194 16.62 -0.80 -7.55
C ARG A 194 17.00 -1.16 -6.11
N TYR A 195 17.98 -2.03 -5.85
CA TYR A 195 18.33 -2.41 -4.46
C TYR A 195 18.74 -1.22 -3.58
N GLY A 196 19.30 -0.14 -4.15
CA GLY A 196 19.56 1.10 -3.40
C GLY A 196 18.26 1.83 -2.99
N VAL A 197 17.28 1.91 -3.89
CA VAL A 197 15.94 2.46 -3.62
C VAL A 197 15.23 1.63 -2.54
N GLN A 198 15.30 0.29 -2.65
CA GLN A 198 14.76 -0.61 -1.65
C GLN A 198 15.42 -0.43 -0.28
N GLU A 199 16.75 -0.27 -0.21
CA GLU A 199 17.46 -0.07 1.06
C GLU A 199 17.08 1.27 1.71
N ILE A 200 16.88 2.32 0.93
CA ILE A 200 16.41 3.64 1.39
C ILE A 200 14.97 3.53 1.93
N TRP A 201 14.04 2.94 1.16
CA TRP A 201 12.67 2.66 1.61
C TRP A 201 12.65 1.84 2.89
N SER A 202 13.38 0.72 2.91
CA SER A 202 13.48 -0.17 4.07
C SER A 202 14.00 0.56 5.31
N LYS A 203 14.99 1.45 5.18
CA LYS A 203 15.51 2.22 6.33
C LYS A 203 14.51 3.23 6.87
N ALA A 204 13.68 3.82 6.02
CA ALA A 204 12.67 4.78 6.44
C ALA A 204 11.48 4.13 7.18
N VAL A 205 11.02 2.96 6.71
CA VAL A 205 9.82 2.28 7.22
C VAL A 205 10.09 1.14 8.23
N MET A 206 11.35 0.93 8.62
CA MET A 206 11.73 -0.15 9.54
C MET A 206 11.69 0.30 11.00
N TYR A 207 10.92 -0.40 11.83
CA TYR A 207 10.89 -0.17 13.28
C TYR A 207 12.25 -0.40 13.96
N PRO A 208 12.57 0.34 15.04
CA PRO A 208 13.87 0.26 15.71
C PRO A 208 14.30 -1.17 16.08
N GLY A 209 15.27 -1.71 15.34
CA GLY A 209 15.85 -3.03 15.58
C GLY A 209 15.03 -4.21 15.07
N GLU A 210 14.15 -4.01 14.09
CA GLU A 210 14.04 -4.96 12.98
C GLU A 210 15.37 -5.02 12.19
N LYS A 211 15.44 -5.89 11.17
CA LYS A 211 16.58 -5.99 10.25
C LYS A 211 16.12 -5.90 8.80
N ALA A 212 16.78 -5.07 8.01
CA ALA A 212 16.66 -5.09 6.56
C ALA A 212 17.28 -6.37 5.97
N TYR A 213 16.76 -6.80 4.82
CA TYR A 213 17.22 -7.92 4.00
C TYR A 213 16.69 -7.72 2.57
N ASN A 214 17.27 -8.38 1.57
CA ASN A 214 16.65 -8.48 0.25
C ASN A 214 16.86 -9.85 -0.41
N ASP A 215 16.37 -10.06 -1.63
CA ASP A 215 16.49 -11.31 -2.41
C ASP A 215 17.79 -11.41 -3.25
N ASN A 216 18.77 -10.53 -3.04
CA ASN A 216 19.99 -10.52 -3.84
C ASN A 216 20.82 -11.80 -3.63
N LYS A 217 20.94 -12.64 -4.66
CA LYS A 217 21.75 -13.87 -4.66
C LYS A 217 23.26 -13.63 -4.37
N GLN A 218 23.75 -12.38 -4.42
CA GLN A 218 25.13 -11.99 -4.12
C GLN A 218 25.36 -11.50 -2.68
N GLN A 219 24.34 -11.48 -1.81
CA GLN A 219 24.47 -10.90 -0.47
C GLN A 219 25.38 -11.69 0.49
N THR A 220 26.00 -10.97 1.43
CA THR A 220 27.01 -11.50 2.35
C THR A 220 26.40 -12.18 3.59
N VAL A 221 27.25 -12.83 4.39
CA VAL A 221 26.89 -13.72 5.52
C VAL A 221 26.01 -13.07 6.61
N PHE A 222 25.83 -11.74 6.59
CA PHE A 222 25.14 -10.98 7.64
C PHE A 222 23.68 -10.61 7.33
N SER A 223 23.25 -10.64 6.07
CA SER A 223 21.90 -10.23 5.64
C SER A 223 21.04 -11.44 5.23
N ARG A 224 20.91 -12.43 6.12
CA ARG A 224 20.18 -13.66 5.84
C ARG A 224 18.66 -13.41 5.74
N ASN A 225 18.19 -13.22 4.50
CA ASN A 225 16.78 -13.18 4.14
C ASN A 225 16.03 -14.41 4.70
N PRO A 226 14.90 -14.23 5.42
CA PRO A 226 14.20 -15.33 6.07
C PRO A 226 13.42 -16.24 5.12
N TYR A 227 13.15 -15.84 3.87
CA TYR A 227 12.32 -16.63 2.95
C TYR A 227 13.11 -17.74 2.23
N ILE A 228 14.35 -17.43 1.80
CA ILE A 228 15.21 -18.28 0.94
C ILE A 228 15.35 -19.75 1.39
N TRP A 229 15.25 -20.04 2.69
CA TRP A 229 15.40 -21.39 3.26
C TRP A 229 14.17 -21.92 4.01
N ASN A 230 13.09 -21.13 4.10
CA ASN A 230 11.86 -21.50 4.81
C ASN A 230 10.63 -21.58 3.90
N VAL A 231 10.73 -21.10 2.65
CA VAL A 231 9.67 -21.13 1.64
C VAL A 231 10.21 -21.76 0.36
N ILE A 232 9.51 -22.76 -0.17
CA ILE A 232 9.82 -23.41 -1.46
C ILE A 232 9.44 -22.49 -2.64
N SER A 233 10.17 -22.56 -3.76
CA SER A 233 9.76 -21.88 -5.00
C SER A 233 8.42 -22.45 -5.52
N PRO A 234 7.51 -21.64 -6.10
CA PRO A 234 6.27 -22.12 -6.73
C PRO A 234 6.52 -23.00 -7.97
N TYR A 235 7.76 -23.06 -8.47
CA TYR A 235 8.20 -23.97 -9.54
C TYR A 235 8.64 -25.35 -9.01
N GLY A 236 8.80 -25.50 -7.69
CA GLY A 236 9.22 -26.72 -7.01
C GLY A 236 10.74 -26.93 -7.03
N TRP A 237 11.20 -28.07 -6.48
CA TRP A 237 12.63 -28.37 -6.46
C TRP A 237 13.13 -28.96 -7.79
N ARG A 238 14.20 -28.36 -8.33
CA ARG A 238 14.99 -28.88 -9.46
C ARG A 238 14.18 -29.11 -10.74
N GLN A 239 13.36 -28.15 -11.14
CA GLN A 239 12.70 -28.17 -12.45
C GLN A 239 13.73 -27.90 -13.56
N ILE A 240 14.48 -28.93 -13.97
CA ILE A 240 15.52 -28.82 -15.03
C ILE A 240 14.83 -28.53 -16.37
N SER A 241 14.85 -27.26 -16.77
CA SER A 241 14.42 -26.80 -18.08
C SER A 241 15.66 -26.51 -18.94
N TRP A 242 15.75 -27.15 -20.11
CA TRP A 242 16.90 -27.01 -21.01
C TRP A 242 16.84 -25.68 -21.78
N GLY A 243 17.17 -24.58 -21.09
CA GLY A 243 17.26 -23.23 -21.65
C GLY A 243 15.92 -22.49 -21.82
N ALA A 244 14.78 -23.11 -21.54
CA ALA A 244 13.47 -22.46 -21.55
C ALA A 244 13.05 -21.97 -20.14
N PRO A 245 12.18 -20.95 -20.03
CA PRO A 245 11.61 -20.53 -18.74
C PRO A 245 10.90 -21.67 -18.00
N LEU A 246 10.87 -21.55 -16.67
CA LEU A 246 10.18 -22.50 -15.80
C LEU A 246 8.65 -22.34 -15.88
N LYS A 247 7.89 -23.34 -15.41
CA LYS A 247 6.42 -23.28 -15.31
C LYS A 247 5.94 -23.63 -13.90
N PRO A 248 5.10 -22.80 -13.24
CA PRO A 248 4.69 -23.05 -11.87
C PRO A 248 3.96 -24.38 -11.72
N VAL A 249 4.18 -25.07 -10.61
CA VAL A 249 3.65 -26.41 -10.35
C VAL A 249 2.60 -26.30 -9.25
N PRO A 250 1.31 -26.68 -9.48
CA PRO A 250 0.22 -26.45 -8.53
C PRO A 250 0.52 -26.87 -7.08
N GLY A 251 1.10 -28.06 -6.88
CA GLY A 251 1.44 -28.56 -5.54
C GLY A 251 2.64 -27.86 -4.88
N ALA A 252 3.57 -27.30 -5.67
CA ALA A 252 4.68 -26.50 -5.15
C ALA A 252 4.20 -25.08 -4.83
N HIS A 253 3.37 -24.48 -5.69
CA HIS A 253 2.69 -23.21 -5.45
C HIS A 253 1.83 -23.25 -4.18
N ALA A 254 1.04 -24.31 -3.96
CA ALA A 254 0.28 -24.47 -2.72
C ALA A 254 1.18 -24.52 -1.48
N GLN A 255 2.32 -25.21 -1.55
CA GLN A 255 3.30 -25.25 -0.45
C GLN A 255 3.98 -23.88 -0.24
N PHE A 256 4.31 -23.16 -1.31
CA PHE A 256 4.82 -21.79 -1.28
C PHE A 256 3.85 -20.84 -0.56
N ILE A 257 2.56 -20.88 -0.90
CA ILE A 257 1.53 -20.04 -0.26
C ILE A 257 1.41 -20.39 1.23
N HIS A 258 1.25 -21.68 1.59
CA HIS A 258 1.18 -22.11 2.99
C HIS A 258 2.41 -21.67 3.82
N GLN A 259 3.62 -21.93 3.31
CA GLN A 259 4.87 -21.58 4.01
C GLN A 259 5.07 -20.06 4.11
N THR A 260 4.64 -19.29 3.10
CA THR A 260 4.65 -17.82 3.14
C THR A 260 3.69 -17.28 4.20
N ILE A 261 2.47 -17.82 4.29
CA ILE A 261 1.48 -17.41 5.30
C ILE A 261 2.00 -17.71 6.72
N ASP A 262 2.50 -18.92 6.97
CA ASP A 262 3.05 -19.31 8.28
C ASP A 262 4.25 -18.44 8.69
N LEU A 263 5.15 -18.15 7.74
CA LEU A 263 6.32 -17.30 7.97
C LEU A 263 5.92 -15.84 8.21
N ASN A 264 4.99 -15.29 7.42
CA ASN A 264 4.45 -13.93 7.62
C ASN A 264 3.80 -13.80 9.00
N ASN A 265 2.92 -14.74 9.35
CA ASN A 265 2.23 -14.79 10.65
C ASN A 265 3.19 -14.94 11.84
N LYS A 266 4.34 -15.58 11.65
CA LYS A 266 5.42 -15.61 12.64
C LYS A 266 6.15 -14.26 12.71
N LEU A 267 6.66 -13.76 11.59
CA LEU A 267 7.48 -12.55 11.52
C LEU A 267 6.73 -11.29 11.96
N ASN A 268 5.43 -11.17 11.66
CA ASN A 268 4.59 -10.05 12.11
C ASN A 268 4.42 -10.04 13.65
N ARG A 269 4.18 -11.21 14.27
CA ARG A 269 4.12 -11.33 15.74
C ARG A 269 5.47 -11.03 16.38
N GLU A 270 6.57 -11.51 15.80
CA GLU A 270 7.92 -11.20 16.26
C GLU A 270 8.24 -9.70 16.11
N ALA A 271 7.85 -9.05 15.01
CA ALA A 271 8.05 -7.61 14.80
C ALA A 271 7.26 -6.76 15.80
N GLN A 272 5.97 -7.03 15.98
CA GLN A 272 5.12 -6.34 16.95
C GLN A 272 5.66 -6.48 18.39
N ALA A 273 6.01 -7.70 18.81
CA ALA A 273 6.61 -7.93 20.12
C ALA A 273 7.98 -7.24 20.27
N ASN A 274 8.76 -7.15 19.19
CA ASN A 274 10.06 -6.47 19.19
C ASN A 274 9.93 -4.94 19.35
N VAL A 275 8.95 -4.28 18.73
CA VAL A 275 8.72 -2.84 18.95
C VAL A 275 8.11 -2.57 20.33
N ASP A 276 7.11 -3.36 20.75
CA ASP A 276 6.48 -3.20 22.07
C ASP A 276 7.48 -3.43 23.23
N SER A 277 8.49 -4.27 23.04
CA SER A 277 9.59 -4.44 24.01
C SER A 277 10.52 -3.21 24.16
N LYS A 278 10.42 -2.23 23.26
CA LYS A 278 11.34 -1.07 23.13
C LYS A 278 10.67 0.27 23.41
N GLU A 279 9.33 0.31 23.51
CA GLU A 279 8.60 1.51 23.92
C GLU A 279 9.11 2.05 25.27
N PRO A 280 9.11 3.39 25.49
CA PRO A 280 9.52 3.98 26.75
C PRO A 280 8.71 3.45 27.95
N LYS A 281 9.42 3.03 29.01
CA LYS A 281 8.80 2.57 30.27
C LYS A 281 8.40 3.69 31.24
N VAL A 282 8.66 4.93 30.84
CA VAL A 282 8.29 6.16 31.54
C VAL A 282 7.45 6.96 30.56
N ASN A 283 6.36 7.56 31.03
CA ASN A 283 5.53 8.44 30.21
C ASN A 283 6.39 9.61 29.69
N VAL A 284 6.47 9.78 28.37
CA VAL A 284 7.29 10.84 27.75
C VAL A 284 6.67 12.24 27.92
N TRP A 285 5.37 12.30 28.23
CA TRP A 285 4.60 13.53 28.43
C TRP A 285 4.58 14.03 29.89
N ASP A 286 5.11 13.23 30.83
CA ASP A 286 5.17 13.57 32.25
C ASP A 286 6.53 14.22 32.57
N ASP A 287 6.57 15.55 32.51
CA ASP A 287 7.80 16.31 32.76
C ASP A 287 8.35 16.11 34.18
N ASP A 288 7.50 15.94 35.19
CA ASP A 288 7.94 15.71 36.57
C ASP A 288 8.51 14.30 36.75
N ALA A 289 7.93 13.26 36.13
CA ALA A 289 8.51 11.91 36.14
C ALA A 289 9.80 11.83 35.31
N LEU A 290 9.86 12.51 34.17
CA LEU A 290 11.04 12.56 33.31
C LEU A 290 12.19 13.31 34.01
N GLN A 291 11.91 14.48 34.57
CA GLN A 291 12.88 15.25 35.36
C GLN A 291 13.23 14.54 36.68
N SER A 292 12.31 13.86 37.36
CA SER A 292 12.63 13.08 38.58
C SER A 292 13.49 11.85 38.26
N ALA A 293 13.28 11.19 37.12
CA ALA A 293 14.15 10.11 36.65
C ALA A 293 15.56 10.60 36.27
N ILE A 294 15.74 11.90 36.03
CA ILE A 294 17.01 12.57 35.75
C ILE A 294 17.64 13.19 37.03
N ALA A 295 16.82 13.74 37.93
CA ALA A 295 17.24 14.40 39.18
C ALA A 295 17.55 13.39 40.30
N GLY A 296 16.88 12.23 40.32
CA GLY A 296 17.24 11.10 41.18
C GLY A 296 18.64 10.55 40.91
N LEU A 297 19.32 11.01 39.85
CA LEU A 297 20.70 10.66 39.50
C LEU A 297 21.75 11.58 40.13
N SER A 298 21.38 12.79 40.62
CA SER A 298 22.34 13.80 41.08
C SER A 298 22.62 13.78 42.60
N VAL A 299 21.76 13.12 43.38
CA VAL A 299 21.76 13.20 44.86
C VAL A 299 22.69 12.15 45.53
N THR A 300 23.48 11.39 44.75
CA THR A 300 24.33 10.29 45.27
C THR A 300 25.81 10.63 45.47
N ASP A 301 26.24 11.85 45.17
CA ASP A 301 27.54 12.39 45.62
C ASP A 301 27.33 13.50 46.67
N ASP A 302 28.39 13.79 47.44
CA ASP A 302 28.46 14.84 48.48
C ASP A 302 27.48 14.80 49.67
N LYS A 303 27.61 13.74 50.49
CA LYS A 303 27.50 13.87 51.96
C LYS A 303 28.64 13.18 52.72
N LYS A 304 29.72 13.91 52.98
CA LYS A 304 30.68 13.62 54.06
C LYS A 304 30.33 14.45 55.30
N PRO A 305 29.99 13.84 56.45
CA PRO A 305 30.02 14.53 57.73
C PRO A 305 31.47 14.77 58.15
N GLN A 306 31.84 16.02 58.42
CA GLN A 306 33.13 16.35 59.03
C GLN A 306 33.13 15.91 60.50
N VAL A 307 34.25 15.36 60.97
CA VAL A 307 34.41 14.91 62.36
C VAL A 307 35.17 15.97 63.14
N ASP A 308 34.48 16.61 64.09
CA ASP A 308 35.12 17.44 65.11
C ASP A 308 34.61 17.10 66.52
N ARG A 309 35.53 17.17 67.47
CA ARG A 309 35.42 16.97 68.93
C ARG A 309 36.54 17.81 69.55
N PRO A 310 36.45 18.35 70.80
CA PRO A 310 35.88 17.64 71.95
C PRO A 310 35.19 18.52 73.03
N ARG A 311 34.91 17.85 74.18
CA ARG A 311 34.79 18.33 75.58
C ARG A 311 33.41 18.48 76.25
N ASP A 312 33.24 17.55 77.20
CA ASP A 312 32.96 17.74 78.63
C ASP A 312 31.58 18.19 79.16
N SER A 313 31.17 17.46 80.22
CA SER A 313 30.36 17.90 81.37
C SER A 313 28.86 17.52 81.47
N LYS A 314 28.62 16.46 82.26
CA LYS A 314 27.69 16.38 83.42
C LYS A 314 26.14 16.37 83.28
N TYR A 315 25.59 15.23 83.74
CA TYR A 315 24.47 15.03 84.69
C TYR A 315 22.98 15.21 84.31
N VAL A 316 22.19 14.24 84.82
CA VAL A 316 20.78 14.32 85.29
C VAL A 316 19.68 14.47 84.20
N LEU A 317 18.44 13.95 84.33
CA LEU A 317 17.79 12.75 84.94
C LEU A 317 16.30 12.80 84.46
N VAL A 318 15.44 11.80 84.74
CA VAL A 318 13.93 11.85 84.59
C VAL A 318 13.43 11.81 83.11
N GLU A 319 12.40 11.06 82.67
CA GLU A 319 11.52 10.03 83.28
C GLU A 319 11.00 8.99 82.23
N LYS A 320 10.11 8.07 82.67
CA LYS A 320 9.39 7.06 81.86
C LYS A 320 7.95 6.91 82.40
N PRO A 321 6.92 6.70 81.56
CA PRO A 321 6.20 5.40 81.52
C PRO A 321 6.09 4.86 80.07
N ALA A 322 5.97 3.55 79.74
CA ALA A 322 5.06 2.48 80.18
C ALA A 322 3.60 2.69 79.67
N ALA A 323 2.82 1.69 79.22
CA ALA A 323 2.92 0.21 79.27
C ALA A 323 2.60 -0.41 77.86
N GLN A 324 2.36 -1.71 77.59
CA GLN A 324 2.21 -2.98 78.34
C GLN A 324 2.55 -4.13 77.32
N GLU A 325 3.38 -5.14 77.61
CA GLU A 325 3.03 -6.50 78.12
C GLU A 325 1.86 -7.21 77.41
N SER A 326 1.92 -8.49 77.01
CA SER A 326 2.96 -9.56 77.04
C SER A 326 2.61 -10.59 75.91
N ASN A 327 3.12 -11.82 75.70
CA ASN A 327 4.01 -12.81 76.36
C ASN A 327 4.45 -13.84 75.24
N THR A 328 5.24 -14.93 75.33
CA THR A 328 5.94 -15.70 76.40
C THR A 328 7.22 -16.37 75.80
N VAL A 329 7.70 -17.49 76.36
CA VAL A 329 8.85 -18.37 75.98
C VAL A 329 8.53 -19.83 76.43
N PRO A 330 9.35 -20.90 76.30
CA PRO A 330 10.77 -21.06 75.87
C PRO A 330 10.94 -22.06 74.66
N SER A 331 12.11 -22.51 74.18
CA SER A 331 13.45 -22.67 74.77
C SER A 331 14.62 -22.57 73.76
N THR A 332 15.76 -22.06 74.25
CA THR A 332 17.16 -22.51 74.04
C THR A 332 17.60 -23.09 72.70
N ASP A 333 18.48 -22.38 71.97
CA ASP A 333 19.93 -22.69 72.05
C ASP A 333 20.84 -21.49 71.64
N GLN A 334 22.16 -21.60 71.86
CA GLN A 334 23.13 -20.50 71.73
C GLN A 334 23.94 -20.54 70.42
N GLN A 335 24.11 -19.39 69.73
CA GLN A 335 25.44 -18.95 69.25
C GLN A 335 25.52 -17.50 68.68
N THR A 336 26.48 -16.74 69.23
CA THR A 336 27.29 -15.64 68.63
C THR A 336 26.73 -14.71 67.55
N VAL A 337 26.68 -13.41 67.87
CA VAL A 337 26.39 -12.29 66.95
C VAL A 337 27.52 -12.05 65.94
N GLY A 338 27.18 -11.97 64.65
CA GLY A 338 28.09 -11.55 63.56
C GLY A 338 27.63 -10.25 62.87
N LYS A 339 28.45 -9.19 62.90
CA LYS A 339 28.19 -7.98 62.10
C LYS A 339 28.41 -8.26 60.60
N PRO A 340 27.53 -7.81 59.68
CA PRO A 340 27.79 -7.90 58.24
C PRO A 340 29.01 -7.05 57.87
N LYS A 341 30.01 -7.67 57.22
CA LYS A 341 31.23 -6.98 56.77
C LYS A 341 30.93 -6.25 55.46
N ALA A 342 31.13 -4.93 55.44
CA ALA A 342 31.09 -4.15 54.20
C ALA A 342 32.12 -4.70 53.19
N SER A 343 31.68 -4.95 51.95
CA SER A 343 32.50 -5.63 50.95
C SER A 343 33.59 -4.71 50.39
N LYS A 344 34.86 -5.04 50.66
CA LYS A 344 36.04 -4.33 50.14
C LYS A 344 36.20 -4.41 48.60
N PHE A 345 35.31 -5.12 47.89
CA PHE A 345 35.32 -5.22 46.43
C PHE A 345 34.62 -4.05 45.71
N SER A 346 33.78 -3.25 46.37
CA SER A 346 33.10 -2.11 45.71
C SER A 346 34.05 -0.96 45.42
N SER A 347 34.92 -0.60 46.37
CA SER A 347 35.94 0.44 46.22
C SER A 347 36.97 0.09 45.13
N PHE A 348 37.38 -1.18 45.03
CA PHE A 348 38.27 -1.65 43.97
C PHE A 348 37.62 -1.54 42.57
N ARG A 349 36.32 -1.86 42.45
CA ARG A 349 35.59 -1.72 41.18
C ARG A 349 35.47 -0.27 40.70
N LYS A 350 35.18 0.69 41.61
CA LYS A 350 35.20 2.13 41.27
C LYS A 350 36.58 2.59 40.78
N ALA A 351 37.68 2.14 41.39
CA ALA A 351 39.04 2.50 40.98
C ALA A 351 39.46 1.98 39.60
N VAL A 352 38.79 0.96 39.05
CA VAL A 352 39.06 0.37 37.72
C VAL A 352 38.00 0.79 36.69
N GLY A 353 37.13 1.76 37.02
CA GLY A 353 36.05 2.22 36.13
C GLY A 353 34.92 1.20 35.90
N ILE A 354 34.91 0.08 36.64
CA ILE A 354 33.93 -0.99 36.48
C ILE A 354 32.67 -0.60 37.26
N LYS A 355 31.74 0.09 36.57
CA LYS A 355 30.43 0.50 37.12
C LYS A 355 29.75 -0.65 37.86
N SER A 356 29.20 -0.36 39.05
CA SER A 356 28.44 -1.30 39.88
C SER A 356 27.15 -1.79 39.19
N SER A 357 26.47 -2.78 39.78
CA SER A 357 25.12 -3.18 39.34
C SER A 357 24.16 -1.99 39.28
N ASP A 358 24.27 -1.14 40.28
CA ASP A 358 23.30 -0.09 40.58
C ASP A 358 23.62 1.14 39.72
N GLU A 359 24.90 1.48 39.55
CA GLU A 359 25.39 2.48 38.59
C GLU A 359 25.07 2.10 37.13
N ARG A 360 25.02 0.79 36.81
CA ARG A 360 24.55 0.31 35.50
C ARG A 360 23.04 0.42 35.34
N ALA A 361 22.26 0.18 36.40
CA ALA A 361 20.81 0.36 36.39
C ALA A 361 20.45 1.86 36.25
N VAL A 362 21.07 2.72 37.07
CA VAL A 362 20.99 4.19 37.04
C VAL A 362 21.35 4.72 35.65
N ALA A 363 22.48 4.31 35.07
CA ALA A 363 22.87 4.72 33.71
C ALA A 363 21.93 4.18 32.61
N LYS A 364 21.26 3.04 32.83
CA LYS A 364 20.25 2.50 31.91
C LYS A 364 18.94 3.30 32.00
N VAL A 365 18.50 3.68 33.19
CA VAL A 365 17.34 4.57 33.41
C VAL A 365 17.60 5.93 32.78
N ALA A 366 18.76 6.55 33.05
CA ALA A 366 19.15 7.84 32.44
C ALA A 366 19.13 7.78 30.90
N LYS A 367 19.66 6.71 30.31
CA LYS A 367 19.65 6.50 28.84
C LYS A 367 18.25 6.22 28.30
N SER A 368 17.32 5.71 29.10
CA SER A 368 15.91 5.55 28.73
C SER A 368 15.12 6.86 28.87
N ALA A 369 15.36 7.67 29.90
CA ALA A 369 14.71 8.96 30.09
C ALA A 369 15.10 9.95 28.99
N GLY A 370 16.40 10.13 28.72
CA GLY A 370 16.87 11.00 27.63
C GLY A 370 16.36 10.58 26.25
N LYS A 371 16.20 9.26 26.00
CA LYS A 371 15.53 8.75 24.79
C LYS A 371 14.05 9.12 24.74
N GLY A 372 13.34 9.06 25.88
CA GLY A 372 11.95 9.48 25.97
C GLY A 372 11.77 10.96 25.62
N GLN A 373 12.68 11.81 26.08
CA GLN A 373 12.71 13.22 25.71
C GLN A 373 12.92 13.40 24.19
N THR A 374 13.95 12.79 23.60
CA THR A 374 14.18 12.88 22.14
C THR A 374 12.97 12.43 21.32
N ILE A 375 12.28 11.35 21.73
CA ILE A 375 11.08 10.88 21.03
C ILE A 375 9.93 11.90 21.14
N ARG A 376 9.74 12.54 22.31
CA ARG A 376 8.75 13.62 22.47
C ARG A 376 9.09 14.83 21.61
N ASP A 377 10.37 15.23 21.58
CA ASP A 377 10.83 16.36 20.78
C ASP A 377 10.63 16.08 19.28
N GLU A 378 10.99 14.89 18.80
CA GLU A 378 10.75 14.43 17.42
C GLU A 378 9.26 14.35 17.06
N ILE A 379 8.37 14.02 18.00
CA ILE A 379 6.92 14.03 17.78
C ILE A 379 6.41 15.46 17.63
N LEU A 380 6.80 16.37 18.52
CA LEU A 380 6.35 17.77 18.47
C LEU A 380 6.86 18.48 17.21
N GLU A 381 8.10 18.22 16.79
CA GLU A 381 8.65 18.76 15.54
C GLU A 381 7.89 18.23 14.30
N GLU A 382 7.57 16.93 14.26
CA GLU A 382 6.79 16.34 13.15
C GLU A 382 5.33 16.83 13.15
N GLU A 383 4.68 16.97 14.33
CA GLU A 383 3.31 17.52 14.43
C GLU A 383 3.23 18.99 13.97
N ASP A 384 4.16 19.85 14.43
CA ASP A 384 4.14 21.28 14.11
C ASP A 384 4.64 21.58 12.68
N SER A 385 5.46 20.71 12.08
CA SER A 385 5.87 20.84 10.67
C SER A 385 4.84 20.28 9.69
N ARG A 386 4.13 19.22 10.08
CA ARG A 386 3.11 18.56 9.25
C ARG A 386 1.75 19.27 9.29
N TRP A 387 1.33 19.76 10.46
CA TRP A 387 0.03 20.40 10.68
C TRP A 387 0.23 21.82 11.26
N PRO A 388 0.77 22.78 10.48
CA PRO A 388 1.39 23.99 11.01
C PRO A 388 0.41 24.93 11.74
N ASP A 389 -0.83 25.05 11.29
CA ASP A 389 -1.83 25.98 11.83
C ASP A 389 -3.05 25.26 12.45
N ALA A 390 -4.03 26.04 12.91
CA ALA A 390 -5.24 25.51 13.53
C ALA A 390 -6.17 24.81 12.53
N GLN A 391 -6.24 25.27 11.28
CA GLN A 391 -7.12 24.70 10.24
C GLN A 391 -6.65 23.28 9.86
N TRP A 392 -5.33 23.08 9.74
CA TRP A 392 -4.76 21.74 9.52
C TRP A 392 -5.07 20.80 10.69
N ARG A 393 -4.85 21.24 11.93
CA ARG A 393 -5.11 20.42 13.14
C ARG A 393 -6.61 20.10 13.31
N GLU A 394 -7.51 21.03 13.00
CA GLU A 394 -8.97 20.83 13.04
C GLU A 394 -9.47 19.86 11.97
N LEU A 395 -8.95 19.95 10.74
CA LEU A 395 -9.24 19.02 9.65
C LEU A 395 -8.78 17.60 9.99
N VAL A 396 -7.57 17.45 10.55
CA VAL A 396 -7.03 16.16 11.02
C VAL A 396 -7.85 15.59 12.18
N ALA A 397 -8.24 16.40 13.16
CA ALA A 397 -9.11 15.97 14.25
C ALA A 397 -10.48 15.49 13.74
N THR A 398 -11.07 16.23 12.79
CA THR A 398 -12.35 15.88 12.15
C THR A 398 -12.26 14.58 11.35
N TYR A 399 -11.16 14.36 10.63
CA TYR A 399 -10.89 13.08 9.95
C TYR A 399 -10.80 11.92 10.94
N LEU A 400 -9.97 12.05 11.98
CA LEU A 400 -9.79 11.04 13.02
C LEU A 400 -11.08 10.71 13.77
N GLU A 401 -11.96 11.70 13.96
CA GLU A 401 -13.29 11.50 14.55
C GLU A 401 -14.18 10.67 13.62
N LYS A 402 -14.30 11.04 12.33
CA LYS A 402 -15.17 10.35 11.36
C LYS A 402 -14.72 8.92 11.07
N VAL A 403 -13.41 8.67 10.91
CA VAL A 403 -12.91 7.28 10.80
C VAL A 403 -13.03 6.50 12.12
N GLY A 404 -13.29 7.16 13.25
CA GLY A 404 -13.43 6.54 14.58
C GLY A 404 -12.12 6.24 15.29
N MET A 405 -11.02 6.89 14.90
CA MET A 405 -9.65 6.62 15.36
C MET A 405 -9.16 7.53 16.49
N THR A 406 -9.80 8.67 16.76
CA THR A 406 -9.33 9.71 17.72
C THR A 406 -8.86 9.14 19.06
N LYS A 407 -9.66 8.27 19.70
CA LYS A 407 -9.28 7.68 20.99
C LYS A 407 -8.03 6.81 20.85
N TRP A 408 -8.01 5.90 19.88
CA TRP A 408 -6.91 4.95 19.71
C TRP A 408 -5.60 5.67 19.35
N VAL A 409 -5.65 6.72 18.52
CA VAL A 409 -4.49 7.54 18.17
C VAL A 409 -3.96 8.33 19.38
N SER A 410 -4.86 8.81 20.25
CA SER A 410 -4.49 9.42 21.54
C SER A 410 -3.86 8.41 22.50
N ASP A 411 -4.44 7.22 22.64
CA ASP A 411 -3.90 6.13 23.45
C ASP A 411 -2.52 5.68 22.94
N LEU A 412 -2.30 5.65 21.61
CA LEU A 412 -1.01 5.37 20.98
C LEU A 412 0.02 6.47 21.29
N ARG A 413 -0.36 7.75 21.14
CA ARG A 413 0.49 8.90 21.45
C ARG A 413 0.97 8.89 22.90
N ALA A 414 0.09 8.53 23.83
CA ALA A 414 0.39 8.47 25.25
C ALA A 414 1.27 7.27 25.65
N HIS A 415 1.00 6.07 25.12
CA HIS A 415 1.56 4.82 25.65
C HIS A 415 2.54 4.09 24.72
N LYS A 416 2.56 4.39 23.42
CA LYS A 416 3.42 3.77 22.41
C LYS A 416 4.04 4.83 21.48
N PRO A 417 4.82 5.80 22.01
CA PRO A 417 5.26 6.96 21.25
C PRO A 417 6.23 6.61 20.09
N ILE A 418 6.92 5.47 20.10
CA ILE A 418 7.72 5.03 18.93
C ILE A 418 6.80 4.63 17.77
N GLN A 419 5.74 3.85 18.05
CA GLN A 419 4.71 3.54 17.06
C GLN A 419 3.94 4.79 16.63
N TYR A 420 3.64 5.73 17.53
CA TYR A 420 3.01 7.00 17.17
C TYR A 420 3.85 7.81 16.18
N LEU A 421 5.12 8.06 16.48
CA LEU A 421 6.02 8.84 15.63
C LEU A 421 6.23 8.20 14.24
N HIS A 422 6.26 6.87 14.17
CA HIS A 422 6.40 6.17 12.89
C HIS A 422 5.18 6.35 11.99
N LEU A 423 3.98 6.17 12.55
CA LEU A 423 2.71 6.30 11.82
C LEU A 423 2.37 7.76 11.50
N LEU A 424 2.77 8.70 12.37
CA LEU A 424 2.74 10.15 12.10
C LEU A 424 3.58 10.49 10.86
N ARG A 425 4.85 10.04 10.81
CA ARG A 425 5.75 10.26 9.68
C ARG A 425 5.20 9.71 8.37
N ALA A 426 4.56 8.54 8.41
CA ALA A 426 3.91 7.92 7.26
C ALA A 426 2.55 8.54 6.86
N GLY A 427 1.99 9.46 7.64
CA GLY A 427 0.71 10.12 7.32
C GLY A 427 -0.53 9.27 7.57
N TYR A 428 -0.46 8.30 8.51
CA TYR A 428 -1.60 7.44 8.81
C TYR A 428 -2.77 8.15 9.51
N PHE A 429 -2.55 9.35 10.06
CA PHE A 429 -3.51 10.10 10.87
C PHE A 429 -4.29 11.19 10.12
N GLU A 430 -4.10 11.36 8.80
CA GLU A 430 -4.67 12.44 7.99
C GLU A 430 -5.33 11.93 6.69
N PRO A 431 -6.24 12.68 6.03
CA PRO A 431 -6.87 12.24 4.79
C PRO A 431 -5.89 11.95 3.65
N ILE A 432 -6.35 11.19 2.64
CA ILE A 432 -5.56 10.96 1.44
C ILE A 432 -5.42 12.29 0.65
N PRO A 433 -4.21 12.74 0.29
CA PRO A 433 -4.04 13.93 -0.53
C PRO A 433 -4.71 13.76 -1.90
N VAL A 434 -5.62 14.68 -2.28
CA VAL A 434 -6.41 14.55 -3.52
C VAL A 434 -5.56 14.52 -4.79
N GLY A 435 -4.34 15.06 -4.72
CA GLY A 435 -3.35 14.99 -5.79
C GLY A 435 -2.75 13.59 -6.03
N TRP A 436 -2.98 12.59 -5.17
CA TRP A 436 -2.51 11.21 -5.35
C TRP A 436 -3.41 10.38 -6.27
N ALA A 437 -4.72 10.69 -6.32
CA ALA A 437 -5.70 9.95 -7.11
C ALA A 437 -5.39 9.94 -8.63
N THR A 438 -4.70 10.97 -9.14
CA THR A 438 -4.27 11.08 -10.54
C THR A 438 -2.79 10.73 -10.76
N GLN A 439 -2.04 10.42 -9.71
CA GLN A 439 -0.66 9.93 -9.84
C GLN A 439 -0.66 8.45 -10.22
N ASN A 440 0.31 8.01 -11.01
CA ASN A 440 0.43 6.59 -11.36
C ASN A 440 1.03 5.79 -10.20
N SER A 441 2.07 6.31 -9.55
CA SER A 441 2.58 5.78 -8.29
C SER A 441 2.50 6.86 -7.21
N ASN A 442 2.05 6.46 -6.02
CA ASN A 442 1.97 7.26 -4.81
C ASN A 442 2.30 6.34 -3.60
N PRO A 443 2.49 6.87 -2.38
CA PRO A 443 2.96 6.08 -1.22
C PRO A 443 2.01 4.98 -0.71
N LEU A 444 0.77 4.90 -1.22
CA LEU A 444 -0.20 3.83 -0.94
C LEU A 444 -0.15 2.72 -2.01
N LYS A 445 0.27 3.02 -3.25
CA LYS A 445 0.38 2.05 -4.37
C LYS A 445 1.69 1.25 -4.41
N PHE A 446 2.36 1.11 -3.27
CA PHE A 446 3.68 0.47 -3.20
C PHE A 446 3.57 -1.01 -2.85
N SER A 447 4.13 -1.89 -3.69
CA SER A 447 4.05 -3.34 -3.48
C SER A 447 4.70 -3.77 -2.15
N ILE A 448 4.09 -4.72 -1.47
CA ILE A 448 4.61 -5.33 -0.23
C ILE A 448 5.22 -6.71 -0.55
N GLU A 449 6.31 -6.70 -1.31
CA GLU A 449 7.06 -7.90 -1.69
C GLU A 449 7.89 -8.45 -0.51
N ALA A 450 7.22 -9.11 0.44
CA ALA A 450 7.83 -9.50 1.72
C ALA A 450 9.07 -10.39 1.62
N ALA A 451 9.15 -11.23 0.57
CA ALA A 451 10.31 -12.06 0.27
C ALA A 451 11.49 -11.29 -0.36
N ALA A 452 11.20 -10.35 -1.28
CA ALA A 452 12.20 -9.44 -1.83
C ALA A 452 12.67 -8.41 -0.79
N GLY A 453 11.86 -8.14 0.24
CA GLY A 453 12.16 -7.25 1.35
C GLY A 453 11.68 -5.82 1.15
N TRP A 454 10.85 -5.55 0.14
CA TRP A 454 10.02 -4.33 0.12
C TRP A 454 8.92 -4.48 1.19
N ARG A 455 8.54 -3.38 1.83
CA ARG A 455 7.80 -3.39 3.11
C ARG A 455 6.65 -2.40 3.14
N GLY A 456 5.68 -2.68 4.00
CA GLY A 456 4.74 -1.70 4.52
C GLY A 456 5.29 -0.89 5.70
N ILE A 457 4.38 -0.22 6.40
CA ILE A 457 4.58 0.84 7.40
C ILE A 457 4.30 0.37 8.84
N THR A 458 3.50 -0.68 9.02
CA THR A 458 3.13 -1.22 10.34
C THR A 458 4.05 -2.39 10.72
N PRO A 459 4.25 -2.75 12.00
CA PRO A 459 5.10 -3.91 12.35
C PRO A 459 4.58 -5.23 11.75
N ALA A 460 3.27 -5.30 11.50
CA ALA A 460 2.55 -6.46 10.97
C ALA A 460 2.36 -6.45 9.44
N TRP A 461 3.19 -5.70 8.72
CA TRP A 461 3.06 -5.42 7.28
C TRP A 461 2.97 -6.64 6.33
N ARG A 462 3.39 -7.84 6.72
CA ARG A 462 3.55 -8.97 5.77
C ARG A 462 2.23 -9.68 5.51
N GLY A 463 1.79 -9.75 4.25
CA GLY A 463 0.57 -10.44 3.83
C GLY A 463 -0.50 -9.50 3.25
N TYR A 464 -0.31 -8.19 3.39
CA TYR A 464 -0.96 -7.20 2.54
C TYR A 464 -0.29 -7.15 1.17
N GLU A 465 -1.03 -6.71 0.15
CA GLU A 465 -0.57 -6.63 -1.24
C GLU A 465 0.13 -5.29 -1.51
N ASP A 466 -0.41 -4.19 -0.98
CA ASP A 466 0.21 -2.86 -0.99
C ASP A 466 0.00 -2.06 0.32
N THR A 467 0.52 -0.84 0.35
CA THR A 467 0.43 0.09 1.49
C THR A 467 -0.92 0.80 1.63
N ALA A 468 -1.83 0.72 0.65
CA ALA A 468 -3.22 1.15 0.76
C ALA A 468 -4.00 0.15 1.59
N GLU A 469 -3.92 -1.13 1.21
CA GLU A 469 -4.58 -2.25 1.90
C GLU A 469 -4.10 -2.37 3.36
N GLU A 470 -2.79 -2.30 3.59
CA GLU A 470 -2.22 -2.28 4.94
C GLU A 470 -2.88 -1.19 5.79
N ARG A 471 -3.04 0.01 5.23
CA ARG A 471 -3.60 1.16 5.95
C ARG A 471 -5.11 1.00 6.16
N LEU A 472 -5.85 0.51 5.17
CA LEU A 472 -7.28 0.22 5.27
C LEU A 472 -7.55 -0.78 6.41
N TYR A 473 -6.89 -1.94 6.37
CA TYR A 473 -7.00 -2.94 7.43
C TYR A 473 -6.51 -2.43 8.78
N TRP A 474 -5.47 -1.61 8.82
CA TRP A 474 -5.04 -0.98 10.07
C TRP A 474 -6.09 -0.04 10.66
N VAL A 475 -6.83 0.75 9.86
CA VAL A 475 -7.97 1.55 10.35
C VAL A 475 -9.12 0.64 10.81
N MET A 476 -9.50 -0.35 10.00
CA MET A 476 -10.60 -1.28 10.31
C MET A 476 -10.35 -2.10 11.59
N ASN A 477 -9.10 -2.33 11.98
CA ASN A 477 -8.75 -3.05 13.21
C ASN A 477 -8.72 -2.19 14.48
N HIS A 478 -8.64 -0.86 14.35
CA HIS A 478 -8.39 0.05 15.47
C HIS A 478 -9.48 1.11 15.69
N ARG A 479 -10.38 1.32 14.71
CA ARG A 479 -11.51 2.24 14.84
C ARG A 479 -12.52 1.80 15.91
N ALA A 480 -13.16 2.78 16.54
CA ALA A 480 -14.26 2.58 17.48
C ALA A 480 -15.35 1.65 16.90
N GLY A 481 -15.91 0.79 17.75
CA GLY A 481 -16.89 -0.23 17.35
C GLY A 481 -16.30 -1.54 16.80
N SER A 482 -14.99 -1.62 16.55
CA SER A 482 -14.36 -2.85 16.05
C SER A 482 -14.28 -3.94 17.14
N ALA A 483 -15.15 -4.95 17.01
CA ALA A 483 -15.20 -6.10 17.91
C ALA A 483 -14.16 -7.16 17.51
N GLY A 484 -12.97 -7.07 18.09
CA GLY A 484 -11.86 -7.98 17.83
C GLY A 484 -11.06 -7.65 16.56
N THR A 485 -9.96 -8.37 16.36
CA THR A 485 -9.02 -8.11 15.26
C THR A 485 -9.55 -8.66 13.93
N ARG A 486 -10.22 -7.79 13.16
CA ARG A 486 -10.58 -7.97 11.74
C ARG A 486 -9.32 -7.98 10.84
N MET A 487 -8.40 -8.92 11.04
CA MET A 487 -7.24 -9.07 10.13
C MET A 487 -7.73 -9.41 8.71
N LYS A 488 -6.98 -8.98 7.69
CA LYS A 488 -7.16 -9.49 6.32
C LYS A 488 -7.13 -11.02 6.37
N PRO A 489 -8.10 -11.73 5.78
CA PRO A 489 -7.99 -13.18 5.63
C PRO A 489 -6.79 -13.51 4.75
N ASP A 490 -5.96 -14.47 5.17
CA ASP A 490 -4.88 -14.96 4.31
C ASP A 490 -5.45 -15.50 2.98
N PHE A 491 -4.61 -15.58 1.94
CA PHE A 491 -5.05 -15.98 0.59
C PHE A 491 -5.85 -17.29 0.57
N ILE A 492 -5.50 -18.27 1.41
CA ILE A 492 -6.19 -19.56 1.47
C ILE A 492 -7.55 -19.41 2.14
N SER A 493 -7.62 -18.71 3.28
CA SER A 493 -8.87 -18.37 3.95
C SER A 493 -9.80 -17.56 3.05
N ALA A 494 -9.28 -16.57 2.32
CA ALA A 494 -10.03 -15.75 1.36
C ALA A 494 -10.59 -16.59 0.20
N MET A 495 -9.76 -17.47 -0.39
CA MET A 495 -10.18 -18.39 -1.45
C MET A 495 -11.21 -19.43 -0.98
N ASN A 496 -11.15 -19.85 0.28
CA ASN A 496 -12.14 -20.78 0.84
C ASN A 496 -13.47 -20.07 1.14
N MET A 497 -13.45 -18.86 1.71
CA MET A 497 -14.66 -18.04 1.87
C MET A 497 -15.31 -17.67 0.53
N ALA A 498 -14.52 -17.48 -0.53
CA ALA A 498 -15.05 -17.30 -1.89
C ALA A 498 -15.78 -18.57 -2.39
N ARG A 499 -15.21 -19.76 -2.18
CA ARG A 499 -15.85 -21.05 -2.51
C ARG A 499 -17.13 -21.27 -1.68
N ASP A 500 -17.11 -20.92 -0.39
CA ASP A 500 -18.27 -21.02 0.49
C ASP A 500 -19.36 -19.99 0.15
N ARG A 501 -19.01 -18.82 -0.40
CA ARG A 501 -19.95 -17.84 -0.96
C ARG A 501 -20.62 -18.40 -2.22
N MET A 502 -19.83 -18.91 -3.18
CA MET A 502 -20.31 -19.57 -4.39
C MET A 502 -21.26 -20.74 -4.09
N ALA A 503 -20.94 -21.56 -3.09
CA ALA A 503 -21.74 -22.74 -2.70
C ALA A 503 -23.12 -22.38 -2.12
N ARG A 504 -23.36 -21.11 -1.75
CA ARG A 504 -24.66 -20.60 -1.28
C ARG A 504 -25.51 -20.01 -2.39
N ALA A 505 -25.02 -19.96 -3.64
CA ALA A 505 -25.78 -19.41 -4.75
C ALA A 505 -27.03 -20.25 -5.06
N VAL A 506 -28.18 -19.59 -5.22
CA VAL A 506 -29.50 -20.20 -5.45
C VAL A 506 -30.11 -19.72 -6.75
N GLU A 507 -31.11 -20.44 -7.27
CA GLU A 507 -31.88 -19.96 -8.42
C GLU A 507 -32.62 -18.65 -8.07
N PRO A 508 -32.64 -17.64 -8.96
CA PRO A 508 -33.43 -16.43 -8.76
C PRO A 508 -34.94 -16.72 -8.61
N PRO A 509 -35.66 -15.98 -7.75
CA PRO A 509 -37.11 -16.03 -7.68
C PRO A 509 -37.75 -15.77 -9.05
N PRO A 510 -38.67 -16.63 -9.54
CA PRO A 510 -39.25 -16.51 -10.88
C PRO A 510 -39.98 -15.19 -11.18
N LEU A 511 -40.37 -14.44 -10.14
CA LEU A 511 -40.97 -13.11 -10.26
C LEU A 511 -40.02 -12.05 -10.86
N TYR A 512 -38.70 -12.28 -10.82
CA TYR A 512 -37.70 -11.40 -11.44
C TYR A 512 -37.40 -11.76 -12.90
N PHE A 513 -38.08 -12.75 -13.48
CA PHE A 513 -37.89 -13.10 -14.89
C PHE A 513 -38.40 -12.01 -15.83
N ASP A 514 -37.59 -11.67 -16.82
CA ASP A 514 -37.93 -10.79 -17.93
C ASP A 514 -37.28 -11.29 -19.22
N ALA A 515 -38.11 -11.65 -20.22
CA ALA A 515 -37.65 -12.14 -21.51
C ALA A 515 -36.89 -11.08 -22.35
N THR A 516 -36.89 -9.81 -21.93
CA THR A 516 -36.18 -8.71 -22.58
C THR A 516 -34.76 -8.48 -22.04
N ASP A 517 -34.37 -9.11 -20.94
CA ASP A 517 -33.04 -8.97 -20.32
C ASP A 517 -31.89 -9.18 -21.33
N THR A 518 -30.79 -8.44 -21.16
CA THR A 518 -29.55 -8.59 -21.94
C THR A 518 -29.01 -10.01 -21.86
N CYS A 519 -29.13 -10.64 -20.68
CA CYS A 519 -28.75 -12.02 -20.45
C CYS A 519 -29.78 -13.07 -20.91
N HIS A 520 -30.84 -12.66 -21.62
CA HIS A 520 -31.67 -13.55 -22.44
C HIS A 520 -31.58 -13.22 -23.93
N THR A 521 -31.36 -11.95 -24.30
CA THR A 521 -31.24 -11.51 -25.69
C THR A 521 -29.83 -11.68 -26.29
N GLN A 522 -28.78 -11.79 -25.48
CA GLN A 522 -27.38 -11.86 -25.95
C GLN A 522 -26.56 -13.05 -25.42
N HIS A 523 -27.11 -13.86 -24.52
CA HIS A 523 -26.41 -14.99 -23.90
C HIS A 523 -26.38 -16.26 -24.79
N THR A 524 -25.67 -17.30 -24.33
CA THR A 524 -25.51 -18.58 -25.06
C THR A 524 -25.89 -19.84 -24.26
N SER A 525 -26.54 -19.70 -23.10
CA SER A 525 -26.86 -20.82 -22.21
C SER A 525 -28.20 -20.64 -21.50
N GLU A 526 -29.11 -21.59 -21.65
CA GLU A 526 -30.48 -21.55 -21.11
C GLU A 526 -30.56 -21.12 -19.63
N GLY A 527 -31.45 -20.17 -19.34
CA GLY A 527 -31.73 -19.67 -17.99
C GLY A 527 -30.77 -18.61 -17.44
N TYR A 528 -31.11 -18.13 -16.24
CA TYR A 528 -30.24 -17.30 -15.40
C TYR A 528 -29.18 -18.15 -14.68
N SER A 529 -28.07 -17.52 -14.31
CA SER A 529 -27.09 -18.08 -13.38
C SER A 529 -27.62 -17.97 -11.95
N LYS A 530 -27.21 -18.91 -11.08
CA LYS A 530 -27.50 -18.85 -9.65
C LYS A 530 -26.89 -17.60 -9.02
N GLN A 531 -27.64 -16.89 -8.19
CA GLN A 531 -27.17 -15.69 -7.52
C GLN A 531 -26.91 -15.93 -6.04
N VAL A 532 -25.89 -15.24 -5.50
CA VAL A 532 -25.65 -15.19 -4.06
C VAL A 532 -26.54 -14.10 -3.50
N MET A 533 -27.67 -14.49 -2.90
CA MET A 533 -28.62 -13.53 -2.35
C MET A 533 -27.99 -12.78 -1.17
N PRO A 534 -28.13 -11.44 -1.11
CA PRO A 534 -27.71 -10.66 0.04
C PRO A 534 -28.57 -11.00 1.27
N PRO A 535 -28.12 -10.62 2.48
CA PRO A 535 -29.03 -10.56 3.63
C PRO A 535 -30.22 -9.62 3.32
N PRO A 536 -31.38 -9.83 3.97
CA PRO A 536 -32.51 -8.88 3.89
C PRO A 536 -32.06 -7.45 4.19
N PHE A 537 -32.58 -6.48 3.45
CA PHE A 537 -32.22 -5.07 3.60
C PHE A 537 -32.46 -4.58 5.03
N GLN A 538 -31.54 -3.77 5.55
CA GLN A 538 -31.64 -3.13 6.85
C GLN A 538 -31.41 -1.63 6.67
N ALA A 539 -32.42 -0.83 7.00
CA ALA A 539 -32.31 0.63 7.01
C ALA A 539 -31.44 1.06 8.20
N TYR A 540 -30.24 1.59 7.92
CA TYR A 540 -29.33 2.16 8.91
C TYR A 540 -29.43 3.69 8.98
N ASP A 541 -29.47 4.33 7.82
CA ASP A 541 -29.56 5.78 7.67
C ASP A 541 -30.96 6.24 7.25
N ARG A 542 -31.16 7.56 7.14
CA ARG A 542 -32.40 8.14 6.65
C ARG A 542 -32.69 7.75 5.19
N PRO A 543 -33.98 7.56 4.81
CA PRO A 543 -34.38 7.53 3.40
C PRO A 543 -33.95 8.81 2.66
N GLU A 544 -33.95 8.74 1.33
CA GLU A 544 -33.64 9.87 0.45
C GLU A 544 -34.48 11.11 0.74
N THR A 545 -33.84 12.28 0.67
CA THR A 545 -34.49 13.57 0.81
C THR A 545 -34.41 14.34 -0.51
N PRO A 546 -35.41 15.18 -0.89
CA PRO A 546 -35.37 15.99 -2.11
C PRO A 546 -34.25 17.06 -2.20
N SER A 547 -33.32 17.08 -1.23
CA SER A 547 -32.09 17.87 -1.27
C SER A 547 -30.83 17.04 -1.57
N ASP A 548 -30.91 15.71 -1.46
CA ASP A 548 -29.80 14.80 -1.77
C ASP A 548 -29.45 14.86 -3.27
N ASP A 549 -28.20 14.53 -3.63
CA ASP A 549 -27.65 14.68 -4.98
C ASP A 549 -27.28 13.31 -5.56
N THR A 550 -28.05 12.83 -6.54
CA THR A 550 -27.94 11.46 -7.07
C THR A 550 -27.08 11.39 -8.34
N MET A 551 -26.04 10.55 -8.31
CA MET A 551 -25.04 10.39 -9.38
C MET A 551 -24.75 8.92 -9.71
N ILE A 552 -24.26 8.68 -10.92
CA ILE A 552 -23.83 7.36 -11.41
C ILE A 552 -22.34 7.43 -11.79
N LEU A 553 -21.53 6.51 -11.26
CA LEU A 553 -20.11 6.34 -11.60
C LEU A 553 -19.87 4.96 -12.21
N LEU A 554 -19.53 4.94 -13.50
CA LEU A 554 -19.45 3.72 -14.32
C LEU A 554 -17.99 3.41 -14.71
N ASP A 555 -17.54 2.17 -14.47
CA ASP A 555 -16.27 1.69 -15.03
C ASP A 555 -16.37 1.62 -16.58
N VAL A 556 -15.34 2.12 -17.24
CA VAL A 556 -15.16 2.06 -18.70
C VAL A 556 -13.76 1.57 -19.05
N SER A 557 -13.16 0.77 -18.17
CA SER A 557 -11.92 0.00 -18.38
C SER A 557 -11.98 -0.92 -19.61
N GLY A 558 -10.85 -1.59 -19.89
CA GLY A 558 -10.78 -2.61 -20.94
C GLY A 558 -11.66 -3.84 -20.69
N SER A 559 -11.77 -4.30 -19.43
CA SER A 559 -12.51 -5.53 -19.07
C SER A 559 -13.98 -5.48 -19.46
N MET A 560 -14.59 -4.30 -19.33
CA MET A 560 -15.99 -4.03 -19.64
C MET A 560 -16.41 -4.41 -21.08
N ASP A 561 -15.50 -4.38 -22.06
CA ASP A 561 -15.76 -4.81 -23.46
C ASP A 561 -15.09 -6.15 -23.83
N PHE A 562 -14.55 -6.90 -22.87
CA PHE A 562 -14.06 -8.25 -23.14
C PHE A 562 -15.22 -9.26 -23.12
N ASN A 563 -15.03 -10.38 -23.84
CA ASN A 563 -15.91 -11.53 -23.65
C ASN A 563 -15.59 -12.12 -22.27
N ALA A 564 -16.59 -12.35 -21.42
CA ALA A 564 -16.39 -12.79 -20.05
C ALA A 564 -15.50 -14.06 -19.96
N MET A 565 -14.46 -14.00 -19.14
CA MET A 565 -13.49 -15.09 -18.91
C MET A 565 -13.44 -15.47 -17.43
N ARG A 566 -13.45 -16.77 -17.11
CA ARG A 566 -13.26 -17.29 -15.75
C ARG A 566 -11.92 -18.02 -15.58
N PRO A 567 -11.22 -17.85 -14.46
CA PRO A 567 -9.96 -18.53 -14.17
C PRO A 567 -10.21 -20.01 -13.82
N VAL A 568 -9.27 -20.88 -14.18
CA VAL A 568 -9.28 -22.30 -13.82
C VAL A 568 -8.20 -22.55 -12.78
N TYR A 569 -8.63 -22.84 -11.56
CA TYR A 569 -7.72 -23.15 -10.45
C TYR A 569 -7.37 -24.64 -10.41
N ASN A 570 -6.08 -24.94 -10.26
CA ASN A 570 -5.60 -26.19 -9.70
C ASN A 570 -5.02 -25.90 -8.31
N GLN A 571 -5.72 -26.34 -7.26
CA GLN A 571 -5.50 -25.96 -5.85
C GLN A 571 -5.63 -24.43 -5.63
N TYR A 572 -4.53 -23.69 -5.79
CA TYR A 572 -4.46 -22.23 -5.67
C TYR A 572 -3.86 -21.54 -6.90
N LEU A 573 -3.24 -22.31 -7.81
CA LEU A 573 -2.63 -21.81 -9.03
C LEU A 573 -3.69 -21.67 -10.14
N ILE A 574 -3.77 -20.52 -10.80
CA ILE A 574 -4.56 -20.33 -12.02
C ILE A 574 -3.75 -20.94 -13.18
N THR A 575 -4.25 -22.02 -13.78
CA THR A 575 -3.54 -22.75 -14.85
C THR A 575 -3.92 -22.29 -16.26
N GLN A 576 -5.14 -21.78 -16.44
CA GLN A 576 -5.68 -21.27 -17.69
C GLN A 576 -6.94 -20.42 -17.43
N TRP A 577 -7.45 -19.78 -18.48
CA TRP A 577 -8.74 -19.07 -18.48
C TRP A 577 -9.70 -19.72 -19.50
N MET A 578 -11.00 -19.74 -19.20
CA MET A 578 -12.05 -20.24 -20.09
C MET A 578 -13.12 -19.17 -20.34
N ARG A 579 -13.71 -19.16 -21.54
CA ARG A 579 -14.85 -18.29 -21.86
C ARG A 579 -16.08 -18.68 -21.03
N SER A 580 -16.85 -17.67 -20.62
CA SER A 580 -18.21 -17.79 -20.08
C SER A 580 -19.25 -17.69 -21.19
N THR A 581 -20.53 -17.93 -20.87
CA THR A 581 -21.68 -17.89 -21.79
C THR A 581 -22.52 -16.61 -21.69
N GLN A 582 -22.20 -15.75 -20.72
CA GLN A 582 -22.88 -14.50 -20.40
C GLN A 582 -22.56 -13.35 -21.37
N PRO A 583 -23.39 -12.29 -21.43
CA PRO A 583 -23.10 -11.06 -22.17
C PRO A 583 -21.85 -10.33 -21.66
N LYS A 584 -21.44 -9.26 -22.37
CA LYS A 584 -20.34 -8.40 -21.88
C LYS A 584 -20.81 -7.49 -20.74
N ASN A 585 -19.88 -7.18 -19.85
CA ASN A 585 -20.17 -6.44 -18.63
C ASN A 585 -20.67 -5.01 -18.91
N LYS A 586 -20.18 -4.34 -19.97
CA LYS A 586 -20.72 -3.04 -20.43
C LYS A 586 -22.19 -3.10 -20.83
N ASP A 587 -22.65 -4.20 -21.42
CA ASP A 587 -23.98 -4.31 -22.01
C ASP A 587 -25.00 -4.62 -20.90
N VAL A 588 -24.61 -5.43 -19.91
CA VAL A 588 -25.33 -5.58 -18.63
C VAL A 588 -25.38 -4.26 -17.87
N ALA A 589 -24.24 -3.56 -17.70
CA ALA A 589 -24.17 -2.28 -17.00
C ALA A 589 -25.08 -1.22 -17.65
N LYS A 590 -25.16 -1.19 -18.98
CA LYS A 590 -26.08 -0.32 -19.72
C LYS A 590 -27.54 -0.58 -19.36
N ALA A 591 -27.95 -1.84 -19.31
CA ALA A 591 -29.32 -2.24 -19.04
C ALA A 591 -29.72 -1.99 -17.57
N ILE A 592 -28.80 -2.26 -16.63
CA ILE A 592 -28.98 -1.89 -15.21
C ILE A 592 -29.09 -0.37 -15.04
N ILE A 593 -28.20 0.43 -15.65
CA ILE A 593 -28.30 1.90 -15.64
C ILE A 593 -29.63 2.35 -16.23
N ARG A 594 -30.09 1.72 -17.32
CA ARG A 594 -31.40 2.03 -17.90
C ARG A 594 -32.54 1.78 -16.92
N ARG A 595 -32.72 0.55 -16.43
CA ARG A 595 -33.81 0.20 -15.50
C ARG A 595 -33.76 1.06 -14.23
N PHE A 596 -32.57 1.33 -13.70
CA PHE A 596 -32.38 2.20 -12.54
C PHE A 596 -32.80 3.65 -12.81
N VAL A 597 -32.35 4.25 -13.93
CA VAL A 597 -32.68 5.63 -14.29
C VAL A 597 -34.17 5.79 -14.65
N ASP A 598 -34.75 4.80 -15.32
CA ASP A 598 -36.18 4.77 -15.67
C ASP A 598 -37.03 4.68 -14.36
N ALA A 599 -36.65 3.81 -13.41
CA ALA A 599 -37.31 3.66 -12.11
C ALA A 599 -37.16 4.87 -11.17
N MET A 600 -35.95 5.42 -11.03
CA MET A 600 -35.70 6.63 -10.23
C MET A 600 -36.50 7.83 -10.75
N ALA A 601 -36.61 7.99 -12.07
CA ALA A 601 -37.40 9.07 -12.67
C ALA A 601 -38.89 8.99 -12.31
N ASN A 602 -39.42 7.77 -12.14
CA ASN A 602 -40.78 7.54 -11.67
C ASN A 602 -40.94 7.78 -10.16
N HIS A 603 -39.98 7.35 -9.33
CA HIS A 603 -39.96 7.64 -7.88
C HIS A 603 -39.90 9.15 -7.58
N ASP A 604 -38.95 9.85 -8.21
CA ASP A 604 -38.69 11.29 -8.00
C ASP A 604 -39.70 12.19 -8.73
N HIS A 605 -40.57 11.61 -9.57
CA HIS A 605 -41.50 12.29 -10.47
C HIS A 605 -40.81 13.36 -11.37
N THR A 606 -39.55 13.12 -11.78
CA THR A 606 -38.72 14.07 -12.54
C THR A 606 -38.29 13.53 -13.90
N SER A 607 -38.24 14.42 -14.90
CA SER A 607 -37.64 14.13 -16.21
C SER A 607 -36.21 14.68 -16.39
N SER A 608 -35.59 15.21 -15.31
CA SER A 608 -34.22 15.75 -15.38
C SER A 608 -33.20 14.65 -15.73
N GLY A 609 -33.29 13.52 -15.03
CA GLY A 609 -32.25 12.50 -15.01
C GLY A 609 -31.13 12.80 -14.00
N TYR A 610 -30.08 11.98 -14.06
CA TYR A 610 -29.00 11.88 -13.06
C TYR A 610 -27.63 11.99 -13.72
N ASP A 611 -26.63 12.55 -13.06
CA ASP A 611 -25.32 12.80 -13.69
C ASP A 611 -24.51 11.51 -13.84
N LEU A 612 -24.12 11.18 -15.08
CA LEU A 612 -23.25 10.05 -15.40
C LEU A 612 -21.79 10.49 -15.54
N ILE A 613 -20.95 9.94 -14.67
CA ILE A 613 -19.49 10.04 -14.68
C ILE A 613 -18.93 8.66 -15.06
N THR A 614 -17.85 8.63 -15.84
CA THR A 614 -17.13 7.39 -16.18
C THR A 614 -15.70 7.43 -15.65
N PHE A 615 -15.11 6.27 -15.39
CA PHE A 615 -13.71 6.14 -14.99
C PHE A 615 -12.99 4.95 -15.65
N SER A 616 -11.69 5.11 -15.91
CA SER A 616 -10.74 4.05 -16.17
C SER A 616 -9.34 4.56 -15.83
N ASP A 617 -8.41 4.69 -16.78
CA ASP A 617 -7.12 5.37 -16.58
C ASP A 617 -7.27 6.89 -16.37
N ARG A 618 -8.48 7.40 -16.64
CA ARG A 618 -8.93 8.80 -16.55
C ARG A 618 -10.43 8.82 -16.26
N SER A 619 -10.95 9.96 -15.79
CA SER A 619 -12.39 10.18 -15.68
C SER A 619 -12.92 11.15 -16.75
N SER A 620 -14.19 10.98 -17.12
CA SER A 620 -14.95 11.91 -17.94
C SER A 620 -16.35 12.09 -17.35
N VAL A 621 -16.90 13.30 -17.47
CA VAL A 621 -18.34 13.53 -17.28
C VAL A 621 -19.00 13.27 -18.63
N ILE A 622 -20.06 12.44 -18.66
CA ILE A 622 -20.86 12.20 -19.87
C ILE A 622 -22.03 13.20 -19.93
N GLY A 623 -22.57 13.55 -18.76
CA GLY A 623 -23.70 14.46 -18.59
C GLY A 623 -24.89 13.77 -17.94
N THR A 624 -25.98 14.50 -17.79
CA THR A 624 -27.21 14.04 -17.14
C THR A 624 -27.97 13.05 -18.03
N VAL A 625 -28.21 11.82 -17.56
CA VAL A 625 -28.87 10.73 -18.29
C VAL A 625 -30.31 10.48 -17.83
N ASN A 626 -31.21 10.23 -18.78
CA ASN A 626 -32.62 9.90 -18.58
C ASN A 626 -33.13 8.92 -19.65
N HIS A 627 -34.35 8.40 -19.46
CA HIS A 627 -35.02 7.44 -20.35
C HIS A 627 -35.06 7.86 -21.84
N ARG A 628 -34.99 9.16 -22.14
CA ARG A 628 -35.03 9.70 -23.51
C ARG A 628 -33.64 9.81 -24.15
N ASN A 629 -32.58 10.06 -23.37
CA ASN A 629 -31.26 10.42 -23.91
C ASN A 629 -30.17 9.35 -23.73
N LEU A 630 -30.35 8.33 -22.88
CA LEU A 630 -29.32 7.35 -22.51
C LEU A 630 -28.69 6.67 -23.75
N GLU A 631 -29.49 6.28 -24.74
CA GLU A 631 -29.01 5.67 -26.00
C GLU A 631 -28.12 6.58 -26.87
N ASN A 632 -28.23 7.89 -26.69
CA ASN A 632 -27.38 8.88 -27.36
C ASN A 632 -26.14 9.20 -26.52
N MET A 633 -26.29 9.30 -25.20
CA MET A 633 -25.17 9.53 -24.27
C MET A 633 -24.20 8.35 -24.23
N TRP A 634 -24.71 7.13 -24.27
CA TRP A 634 -23.90 5.89 -24.29
C TRP A 634 -22.92 5.85 -25.48
N ARG A 635 -23.26 6.46 -26.62
CA ARG A 635 -22.39 6.51 -27.82
C ARG A 635 -21.16 7.40 -27.64
N ASN A 636 -21.15 8.25 -26.61
CA ASN A 636 -20.01 9.10 -26.27
C ASN A 636 -19.00 8.40 -25.36
N ILE A 637 -19.39 7.28 -24.74
CA ILE A 637 -18.55 6.48 -23.85
C ILE A 637 -17.45 5.77 -24.66
N LYS A 638 -16.23 5.77 -24.13
CA LYS A 638 -15.05 5.17 -24.77
C LYS A 638 -14.38 4.20 -23.82
N LEU A 639 -14.54 2.90 -24.09
CA LEU A 639 -13.98 1.84 -23.27
C LEU A 639 -12.47 1.68 -23.50
N GLY A 640 -11.74 1.31 -22.44
CA GLY A 640 -10.29 1.10 -22.44
C GLY A 640 -9.57 1.83 -21.29
N GLY A 641 -8.30 1.45 -21.07
CA GLY A 641 -7.55 1.80 -19.86
C GLY A 641 -7.65 0.70 -18.79
N GLY A 642 -6.98 0.91 -17.66
CA GLY A 642 -7.11 0.06 -16.48
C GLY A 642 -8.17 0.60 -15.51
N THR A 643 -8.71 -0.25 -14.64
CA THR A 643 -9.74 0.13 -13.67
C THR A 643 -9.15 0.92 -12.50
N ARG A 644 -9.40 2.24 -12.44
CA ARG A 644 -8.96 3.14 -11.35
C ARG A 644 -10.09 4.06 -10.87
N VAL A 645 -10.84 3.55 -9.89
CA VAL A 645 -12.00 4.22 -9.27
C VAL A 645 -11.66 5.59 -8.69
N MET A 646 -10.46 5.78 -8.14
CA MET A 646 -10.09 7.07 -7.53
C MET A 646 -10.08 8.24 -8.52
N THR A 647 -9.82 8.00 -9.81
CA THR A 647 -9.88 9.06 -10.83
C THR A 647 -11.32 9.55 -11.05
N GLY A 648 -12.28 8.63 -11.02
CA GLY A 648 -13.72 8.91 -11.09
C GLY A 648 -14.27 9.53 -9.82
N TRP A 649 -13.84 9.00 -8.67
CA TRP A 649 -14.28 9.47 -7.38
C TRP A 649 -13.95 10.94 -7.14
N GLN A 650 -12.71 11.40 -7.41
CA GLN A 650 -12.41 12.83 -7.29
C GLN A 650 -13.26 13.69 -8.24
N LYS A 651 -13.70 13.15 -9.39
CA LYS A 651 -14.54 13.89 -10.34
C LYS A 651 -16.00 14.00 -9.87
N VAL A 652 -16.53 12.96 -9.24
CA VAL A 652 -17.80 12.99 -8.51
C VAL A 652 -17.74 14.00 -7.37
N LYS A 653 -16.68 13.97 -6.54
CA LYS A 653 -16.45 14.97 -5.48
C LYS A 653 -16.42 16.41 -6.05
N GLU A 654 -15.68 16.63 -7.12
CA GLU A 654 -15.60 17.96 -7.77
C GLU A 654 -16.98 18.47 -8.21
N LEU A 655 -17.81 17.64 -8.87
CA LEU A 655 -19.15 18.05 -9.31
C LEU A 655 -20.07 18.35 -8.14
N HIS A 656 -20.18 17.44 -7.17
CA HIS A 656 -21.05 17.59 -6.00
C HIS A 656 -20.72 18.87 -5.21
N PHE A 657 -19.43 19.10 -4.91
CA PHE A 657 -19.04 20.30 -4.18
C PHE A 657 -19.05 21.58 -5.02
N GLN A 658 -19.06 21.50 -6.35
CA GLN A 658 -19.38 22.68 -7.19
C GLN A 658 -20.87 23.05 -7.08
N LYS A 659 -21.80 22.06 -7.09
CA LYS A 659 -23.24 22.28 -6.86
C LYS A 659 -23.52 22.90 -5.48
N HIS A 660 -22.84 22.42 -4.43
CA HIS A 660 -23.14 22.75 -3.03
C HIS A 660 -22.06 23.61 -2.35
N SER A 661 -21.28 24.36 -3.13
CA SER A 661 -20.10 25.13 -2.69
C SER A 661 -20.37 26.15 -1.57
N GLU A 662 -21.59 26.67 -1.44
CA GLU A 662 -21.98 27.58 -0.35
C GLU A 662 -21.89 26.94 1.06
N SER A 663 -21.95 25.60 1.12
CA SER A 663 -21.95 24.82 2.36
C SER A 663 -20.61 24.13 2.68
N ALA A 664 -19.61 24.26 1.80
CA ALA A 664 -18.39 23.47 1.81
C ALA A 664 -17.13 24.34 1.78
N THR A 665 -15.99 23.78 2.21
CA THR A 665 -14.70 24.48 2.18
C THR A 665 -13.66 23.67 1.40
N TYR A 666 -12.70 24.34 0.76
CA TYR A 666 -11.67 23.68 -0.04
C TYR A 666 -10.29 23.79 0.61
N HIS A 667 -9.67 22.65 0.90
CA HIS A 667 -8.29 22.56 1.39
C HIS A 667 -7.31 22.24 0.23
N PRO A 668 -6.19 22.97 0.04
CA PRO A 668 -5.31 22.80 -1.11
C PRO A 668 -4.59 21.43 -1.19
N VAL A 669 -4.59 20.62 -0.14
CA VAL A 669 -3.97 19.27 -0.12
C VAL A 669 -5.00 18.15 0.00
N TYR A 670 -6.09 18.37 0.74
CA TYR A 670 -7.11 17.34 1.05
C TYR A 670 -8.46 17.58 0.34
N GLY A 671 -8.53 18.60 -0.53
CA GLY A 671 -9.71 18.92 -1.32
C GLY A 671 -10.89 19.41 -0.48
N TRP A 672 -12.09 19.16 -1.00
CA TRP A 672 -13.34 19.62 -0.42
C TRP A 672 -13.69 18.93 0.91
N GLN A 673 -14.12 19.74 1.88
CA GLN A 673 -14.64 19.33 3.17
C GLN A 673 -16.10 19.78 3.26
N ALA A 674 -17.03 18.82 3.45
CA ALA A 674 -18.45 19.09 3.65
C ALA A 674 -18.70 19.78 5.00
N GLY A 675 -19.53 20.83 4.98
CA GLY A 675 -20.03 21.46 6.20
C GLY A 675 -21.38 20.85 6.65
N PRO A 676 -21.93 21.28 7.80
CA PRO A 676 -23.15 20.69 8.38
C PRO A 676 -24.44 20.87 7.56
N GLN A 677 -24.38 21.59 6.44
CA GLN A 677 -25.50 21.85 5.53
C GLN A 677 -25.27 21.33 4.11
N THR A 678 -24.14 20.66 3.84
CA THR A 678 -23.93 19.98 2.56
C THR A 678 -24.91 18.82 2.45
N PRO A 679 -25.70 18.71 1.37
CA PRO A 679 -26.62 17.58 1.18
C PRO A 679 -25.88 16.26 1.00
N MET A 680 -26.60 15.14 1.09
CA MET A 680 -25.98 13.83 0.89
C MET A 680 -25.82 13.54 -0.60
N LEU A 681 -24.60 13.22 -1.04
CA LEU A 681 -24.35 12.56 -2.32
C LEU A 681 -24.86 11.11 -2.24
N ARG A 682 -25.65 10.67 -3.20
CA ARG A 682 -26.07 9.27 -3.35
C ARG A 682 -25.47 8.73 -4.65
N LEU A 683 -24.45 7.89 -4.52
CA LEU A 683 -23.66 7.40 -5.65
C LEU A 683 -24.01 5.94 -5.97
N LEU A 684 -24.38 5.67 -7.22
CA LEU A 684 -24.38 4.32 -7.78
C LEU A 684 -23.04 4.05 -8.50
N LEU A 685 -22.23 3.14 -7.99
CA LEU A 685 -20.93 2.76 -8.56
C LEU A 685 -21.05 1.39 -9.26
N LEU A 686 -20.69 1.31 -10.54
CA LEU A 686 -20.68 0.06 -11.32
C LEU A 686 -19.24 -0.37 -11.69
N LEU A 687 -18.91 -1.63 -11.40
CA LEU A 687 -17.59 -2.26 -11.62
C LEU A 687 -17.76 -3.68 -12.21
N ASP A 688 -16.75 -4.19 -12.93
CA ASP A 688 -16.66 -5.61 -13.33
C ASP A 688 -15.44 -6.37 -12.77
N GLY A 689 -14.72 -5.73 -11.85
CA GLY A 689 -13.52 -6.26 -11.23
C GLY A 689 -12.97 -5.34 -10.14
N GLU A 690 -11.81 -5.74 -9.60
CA GLU A 690 -11.09 -5.03 -8.54
C GLU A 690 -10.31 -3.85 -9.15
N ALA A 691 -10.48 -2.66 -8.59
CA ALA A 691 -9.79 -1.45 -9.06
C ALA A 691 -8.38 -1.34 -8.45
N GLN A 692 -7.40 -0.85 -9.23
CA GLN A 692 -6.01 -0.65 -8.77
C GLN A 692 -5.83 0.49 -7.73
N ASP A 693 -6.93 1.08 -7.27
CA ASP A 693 -7.00 2.03 -6.16
C ASP A 693 -8.32 1.84 -5.38
N MET A 694 -8.81 0.59 -5.26
CA MET A 694 -9.98 0.29 -4.44
C MET A 694 -9.73 0.57 -2.96
N ASP A 695 -8.62 0.07 -2.40
CA ASP A 695 -8.27 0.33 -0.99
C ASP A 695 -8.09 1.83 -0.68
N GLU A 696 -7.57 2.62 -1.64
CA GLU A 696 -7.52 4.08 -1.50
C GLU A 696 -8.92 4.70 -1.46
N PHE A 697 -9.85 4.21 -2.29
CA PHE A 697 -11.24 4.67 -2.34
C PHE A 697 -11.99 4.29 -1.06
N GLU A 698 -11.92 3.03 -0.64
CA GLU A 698 -12.55 2.53 0.59
C GLU A 698 -12.01 3.23 1.84
N LEU A 699 -10.70 3.48 1.91
CA LEU A 699 -10.06 4.24 2.99
C LEU A 699 -10.49 5.72 3.01
N ASP A 700 -10.74 6.34 1.85
CA ASP A 700 -11.33 7.69 1.78
C ASP A 700 -12.79 7.66 2.29
N LEU A 701 -13.60 6.69 1.83
CA LEU A 701 -15.01 6.52 2.23
C LEU A 701 -15.20 6.30 3.74
N LEU A 702 -14.24 5.68 4.45
CA LEU A 702 -14.30 5.54 5.92
C LEU A 702 -14.34 6.88 6.67
N GLY A 703 -13.91 7.99 6.06
CA GLY A 703 -13.86 9.32 6.66
C GLY A 703 -15.03 10.24 6.30
N LEU A 704 -16.00 9.79 5.51
CA LEU A 704 -17.03 10.64 4.92
C LEU A 704 -18.38 10.46 5.61
N SER A 705 -19.04 11.58 5.89
CA SER A 705 -20.35 11.67 6.56
C SER A 705 -21.40 12.38 5.70
N TRP A 706 -21.18 12.43 4.39
CA TRP A 706 -21.93 13.24 3.43
C TRP A 706 -22.15 12.51 2.09
N ALA A 707 -21.65 11.29 1.94
CA ALA A 707 -21.79 10.48 0.73
C ALA A 707 -22.22 9.06 1.09
N HIS A 708 -23.24 8.55 0.42
CA HIS A 708 -23.59 7.14 0.37
C HIS A 708 -23.14 6.55 -0.96
N VAL A 709 -22.54 5.37 -0.94
CA VAL A 709 -22.13 4.63 -2.14
C VAL A 709 -22.82 3.27 -2.17
N THR A 710 -23.65 3.04 -3.18
CA THR A 710 -24.14 1.70 -3.53
C THR A 710 -23.24 1.13 -4.62
N ILE A 711 -22.47 0.11 -4.28
CA ILE A 711 -21.51 -0.57 -5.16
C ILE A 711 -22.19 -1.78 -5.81
N PHE A 712 -22.20 -1.81 -7.14
CA PHE A 712 -22.62 -2.93 -7.96
C PHE A 712 -21.41 -3.59 -8.62
N LEU A 713 -21.17 -4.87 -8.31
CA LEU A 713 -20.09 -5.66 -8.90
C LEU A 713 -20.65 -6.73 -9.86
N ILE A 714 -20.24 -6.63 -11.14
CA ILE A 714 -20.63 -7.54 -12.22
C ILE A 714 -19.61 -8.68 -12.32
N GLY A 715 -20.04 -9.88 -11.93
CA GLY A 715 -19.20 -11.08 -11.86
C GLY A 715 -19.31 -12.02 -13.05
N VAL A 716 -18.25 -12.78 -13.27
CA VAL A 716 -18.27 -13.94 -14.19
C VAL A 716 -18.77 -15.18 -13.44
N ASP A 717 -19.66 -15.95 -14.05
CA ASP A 717 -20.24 -17.15 -13.42
C ASP A 717 -19.15 -18.16 -13.00
N GLY A 718 -19.32 -18.74 -11.82
CA GLY A 718 -18.43 -19.76 -11.29
C GLY A 718 -17.00 -19.27 -11.06
N CYS A 719 -16.78 -17.98 -10.79
CA CYS A 719 -15.47 -17.35 -10.62
C CYS A 719 -15.11 -17.13 -9.12
N PRO A 720 -14.19 -17.91 -8.52
CA PRO A 720 -13.74 -17.68 -7.14
C PRO A 720 -13.07 -16.31 -6.93
N HIS A 721 -12.50 -15.71 -7.97
CA HIS A 721 -11.85 -14.41 -7.86
C HIS A 721 -12.85 -13.27 -7.65
N HIS A 722 -13.99 -13.32 -8.37
CA HIS A 722 -15.13 -12.42 -8.15
C HIS A 722 -15.63 -12.55 -6.71
N HIS A 723 -15.85 -13.78 -6.23
CA HIS A 723 -16.33 -14.03 -4.87
C HIS A 723 -15.29 -13.74 -3.77
N ARG A 724 -14.00 -13.56 -4.10
CA ARG A 724 -13.01 -13.00 -3.17
C ARG A 724 -13.28 -11.51 -2.96
N HIS A 725 -13.37 -10.75 -4.07
CA HIS A 725 -13.62 -9.31 -4.05
C HIS A 725 -15.03 -8.96 -3.53
N ALA A 726 -16.06 -9.76 -3.85
CA ALA A 726 -17.39 -9.62 -3.27
C ALA A 726 -17.43 -9.87 -1.75
N ASN A 727 -16.51 -10.67 -1.20
CA ASN A 727 -16.34 -10.80 0.25
C ASN A 727 -15.54 -9.62 0.85
N GLU A 728 -14.71 -8.91 0.06
CA GLU A 728 -14.04 -7.66 0.42
C GLU A 728 -15.08 -6.55 0.66
N LEU A 729 -15.85 -6.24 -0.38
CA LEU A 729 -16.88 -5.21 -0.39
C LEU A 729 -17.96 -5.46 0.67
N GLN A 730 -18.33 -6.73 0.90
CA GLN A 730 -19.23 -7.11 2.00
C GLN A 730 -18.63 -6.77 3.38
N ARG A 731 -17.35 -7.10 3.65
CA ARG A 731 -16.69 -6.77 4.94
C ARG A 731 -16.69 -5.27 5.24
N ILE A 732 -16.71 -4.44 4.20
CA ILE A 732 -16.66 -2.98 4.32
C ILE A 732 -18.07 -2.40 4.45
N SER A 733 -19.05 -2.92 3.69
CA SER A 733 -20.48 -2.60 3.86
C SER A 733 -21.00 -2.99 5.26
N ASP A 734 -20.54 -4.13 5.82
CA ASP A 734 -20.83 -4.57 7.19
C ASP A 734 -20.21 -3.66 8.29
N VAL A 735 -19.39 -2.67 7.92
CA VAL A 735 -18.56 -1.84 8.82
C VAL A 735 -18.70 -0.33 8.57
N ASN A 736 -19.21 0.08 7.41
CA ASN A 736 -19.50 1.45 7.05
C ASN A 736 -20.91 1.53 6.46
N HIS A 737 -21.89 2.00 7.23
CA HIS A 737 -23.30 2.04 6.80
C HIS A 737 -23.53 2.95 5.57
N HIS A 738 -22.63 3.89 5.32
CA HIS A 738 -22.59 4.71 4.11
C HIS A 738 -22.14 3.95 2.85
N VAL A 739 -21.71 2.68 2.98
CA VAL A 739 -21.37 1.78 1.88
C VAL A 739 -22.36 0.62 1.83
N SER A 740 -23.08 0.50 0.72
CA SER A 740 -23.98 -0.60 0.42
C SER A 740 -23.45 -1.42 -0.76
N PHE A 741 -23.68 -2.74 -0.74
CA PHE A 741 -23.15 -3.65 -1.75
C PHE A 741 -24.23 -4.54 -2.40
N VAL A 742 -24.13 -4.72 -3.73
CA VAL A 742 -24.89 -5.70 -4.53
C VAL A 742 -23.93 -6.51 -5.40
N ASP A 743 -24.03 -7.83 -5.26
CA ASP A 743 -23.30 -8.85 -6.01
C ASP A 743 -24.22 -9.45 -7.07
N ALA A 744 -23.74 -9.55 -8.31
CA ALA A 744 -24.35 -10.36 -9.35
C ALA A 744 -23.28 -11.15 -10.13
N GLN A 745 -23.61 -12.35 -10.59
CA GLN A 745 -22.72 -13.16 -11.42
C GLN A 745 -23.42 -13.77 -12.64
N GLY A 746 -22.70 -13.91 -13.75
CA GLY A 746 -23.18 -14.68 -14.90
C GLY A 746 -24.38 -14.05 -15.61
N ASN A 747 -25.35 -14.89 -15.99
CA ASN A 747 -26.65 -14.44 -16.48
C ASN A 747 -27.51 -13.99 -15.30
N THR A 748 -27.32 -12.77 -14.80
CA THR A 748 -28.11 -12.23 -13.68
C THR A 748 -29.46 -11.66 -14.16
N PRO A 749 -30.59 -11.87 -13.44
CA PRO A 749 -31.84 -11.16 -13.75
C PRO A 749 -31.68 -9.68 -13.47
N GLU A 750 -31.94 -8.84 -14.47
CA GLU A 750 -31.70 -7.40 -14.36
C GLU A 750 -32.69 -6.77 -13.37
N ARG A 751 -33.95 -7.21 -13.38
CA ARG A 751 -35.00 -6.79 -12.44
C ARG A 751 -34.59 -7.03 -10.98
N TYR A 752 -34.01 -8.19 -10.67
CA TYR A 752 -33.51 -8.52 -9.34
C TYR A 752 -32.41 -7.57 -8.89
N VAL A 753 -31.42 -7.32 -9.76
CA VAL A 753 -30.32 -6.41 -9.48
C VAL A 753 -30.83 -4.98 -9.28
N THR A 754 -31.66 -4.47 -10.19
CA THR A 754 -32.20 -3.11 -10.09
C THR A 754 -33.01 -2.92 -8.81
N HIS A 755 -33.85 -3.88 -8.44
CA HIS A 755 -34.64 -3.81 -7.20
C HIS A 755 -33.75 -3.74 -5.95
N GLU A 756 -32.74 -4.61 -5.83
CA GLU A 756 -31.82 -4.59 -4.69
C GLU A 756 -30.89 -3.36 -4.68
N LEU A 757 -30.56 -2.80 -5.85
CA LEU A 757 -29.87 -1.51 -5.94
C LEU A 757 -30.73 -0.35 -5.45
N LEU A 758 -31.99 -0.24 -5.90
CA LEU A 758 -32.90 0.83 -5.51
C LEU A 758 -33.13 0.85 -3.99
N LYS A 759 -33.31 -0.30 -3.34
CA LYS A 759 -33.45 -0.36 -1.86
C LYS A 759 -32.29 0.28 -1.10
N ARG A 760 -31.06 -0.06 -1.52
CA ARG A 760 -29.82 0.46 -0.95
C ARG A 760 -29.61 1.94 -1.28
N HIS A 761 -29.98 2.34 -2.48
CA HIS A 761 -29.84 3.71 -2.96
C HIS A 761 -30.84 4.65 -2.28
N LEU A 762 -32.13 4.29 -2.23
CA LEU A 762 -33.20 5.07 -1.60
C LEU A 762 -33.20 4.97 -0.05
N GLY A 763 -32.66 3.88 0.50
CA GLY A 763 -32.51 3.68 1.95
C GLY A 763 -33.71 3.01 2.65
N TYR A 764 -34.62 2.37 1.91
CA TYR A 764 -35.78 1.66 2.46
C TYR A 764 -36.07 0.33 1.73
N ASP A 765 -36.79 -0.61 2.36
CA ASP A 765 -37.17 -1.88 1.72
C ASP A 765 -38.40 -1.66 0.82
N ILE A 766 -38.12 -1.58 -0.48
CA ILE A 766 -39.11 -1.45 -1.56
C ILE A 766 -39.88 -2.76 -1.70
N SER A 767 -41.21 -2.65 -1.89
CA SER A 767 -42.03 -3.84 -2.16
C SER A 767 -41.99 -4.24 -3.64
N MET A 768 -42.14 -5.52 -3.97
CA MET A 768 -42.15 -5.97 -5.39
C MET A 768 -43.20 -5.24 -6.24
N ARG A 769 -44.37 -4.93 -5.66
CA ARG A 769 -45.42 -4.18 -6.33
C ARG A 769 -45.00 -2.73 -6.61
N GLU A 770 -44.36 -2.09 -5.65
CA GLU A 770 -43.85 -0.72 -5.77
C GLU A 770 -42.72 -0.65 -6.80
N PHE A 771 -41.84 -1.65 -6.84
CA PHE A 771 -40.83 -1.81 -7.89
C PHE A 771 -41.47 -2.04 -9.28
N GLU A 772 -42.55 -2.81 -9.37
CA GLU A 772 -43.34 -2.96 -10.61
C GLU A 772 -44.01 -1.64 -11.03
N GLU A 773 -44.55 -0.87 -10.09
CA GLU A 773 -45.09 0.48 -10.33
C GLU A 773 -43.99 1.50 -10.72
N MET A 774 -42.75 1.30 -10.27
CA MET A 774 -41.58 2.09 -10.70
C MET A 774 -41.04 1.68 -12.08
N GLU A 775 -41.17 0.42 -12.51
CA GLU A 775 -40.73 -0.04 -13.84
C GLU A 775 -41.73 0.31 -14.97
N GLU A 776 -42.93 0.83 -14.67
CA GLU A 776 -43.85 1.32 -15.71
C GLU A 776 -43.23 2.48 -16.51
N LEU A 777 -43.40 2.49 -17.83
CA LEU A 777 -42.83 3.59 -18.65
C LEU A 777 -43.46 4.94 -18.25
N PRO A 778 -42.66 5.99 -17.99
CA PRO A 778 -43.17 7.30 -17.58
C PRO A 778 -44.26 7.81 -18.52
N ALA A 779 -45.42 8.17 -17.97
CA ALA A 779 -46.60 8.52 -18.74
C ALA A 779 -46.29 9.59 -19.80
N TYR A 780 -46.55 9.26 -21.07
CA TYR A 780 -46.25 10.13 -22.21
C TYR A 780 -47.06 11.44 -22.17
N THR A 781 -46.47 12.47 -21.59
CA THR A 781 -46.78 13.87 -21.87
C THR A 781 -46.03 14.30 -23.13
N GLU A 782 -46.80 14.74 -24.13
CA GLU A 782 -46.33 15.25 -25.44
C GLU A 782 -45.66 16.62 -25.34
#